data_AF-A0A1C1CMQ0-F1
#
_entry.id   AF-A0A1C1CMQ0-F1
#
_cell.length_a   1.000
_cell.length_b   1.000
_cell.length_c   1.000
_cell.angle_alpha   90.00
_cell.angle_beta   90.00
_cell.angle_gamma   90.00
#
_symmetry.space_group_name_H-M   'P 1'
#
loop_
_entity.id
_entity.type
_entity.pdbx_description
1 polymer ?
#
loop_
_entity_poly.entity_id
_entity_poly.type
_entity_poly.pdbx_seq_one_letter_code
_entity_poly.pdbx_strand_id
1 'polypeptide(L)'
;MPTLTNKIEDPCQECRGDDSYPKCKQCERLGEKCRRGKGKLKFRVGSSAKYDAAFAKDQTWLEQTKNAKFQFVDQGPELENYYSQDDIVISTAKSNSDEQRREDAPGLPKRIESSVETELFPTTRILPPTEASTFLSPRDIAHEAVLVHSPIKRRRTADETSTGFRSNSERTSHAAYDAIRSQYRIYDFPKVFNSVSPDGFTYMPEQKHVPKVVEAEYRRLADSAAAAIPAESLLSPTIWKEEFYWPNQFTTTQCACLMRYYIENLAPWFDVGDPARHFTLAVPQHARRCPPLLNAIFTLAARHLASLPHFKTADGVIEYQSIRLPKLTEETAVKYHQACIAYLIKLATDPEHVRDENLLAAAVILRYYEEIDPSLTGEDIKTLIHTFQLFVNAQANPYAYSMDDGKHTEYLRPGSAVGTFDNCLAYLKSFQHASFRVALRQEITIAFLKQRAVRLPLETWSVLQGFDEAEDFVWSDRHLYHCAKVLQFCFGGDNNSGKTQIERWSELRDFETHWDQSKPLSFMPIHYQEPDRAKGECLPHIWYMAEVHVTGLLSLDLARILLTVYNPNIPRIGPGVTAAQRRIADEVHDVVIRLCGTAVSLGGTAAATPSSQPAMVQAYVAIVVCGEYFTDPVEQRALLGILDRLKNVHGWPTARAALRLKHEWGWT
;
A
#
# COMPACT_ATOMS: atom_id res chain seq x y z
N MET A 1 41.60 -24.71 -48.93
CA MET A 1 41.10 -25.61 -47.87
C MET A 1 39.59 -25.52 -47.67
N PRO A 2 38.99 -24.39 -47.25
CA PRO A 2 37.79 -24.47 -46.41
C PRO A 2 36.51 -23.89 -47.03
N THR A 3 35.34 -24.39 -46.61
CA THR A 3 34.03 -23.71 -46.67
C THR A 3 32.98 -24.46 -45.83
N LEU A 4 33.13 -24.46 -44.51
CA LEU A 4 32.05 -24.86 -43.60
C LEU A 4 31.06 -23.69 -43.46
N THR A 5 30.12 -23.58 -44.39
CA THR A 5 29.02 -22.61 -44.29
C THR A 5 28.01 -23.11 -43.25
N ASN A 6 28.12 -22.61 -42.01
CA ASN A 6 27.12 -22.86 -40.96
C ASN A 6 25.79 -22.18 -41.32
N LYS A 7 24.95 -22.88 -42.08
CA LYS A 7 23.55 -22.48 -42.30
C LYS A 7 22.74 -22.88 -41.08
N ILE A 8 22.07 -21.91 -40.47
CA ILE A 8 21.04 -22.16 -39.45
C ILE A 8 19.84 -22.78 -40.16
N GLU A 9 19.42 -23.97 -39.74
CA GLU A 9 18.27 -24.69 -40.29
C GLU A 9 17.13 -24.74 -39.26
N ASP A 10 15.87 -24.69 -39.72
CA ASP A 10 14.72 -24.57 -38.83
C ASP A 10 14.61 -25.79 -37.89
N PRO A 11 14.55 -25.62 -36.55
CA PRO A 11 14.52 -26.73 -35.59
C PRO A 11 13.25 -27.57 -35.69
N CYS A 12 13.32 -28.84 -35.25
CA CYS A 12 12.15 -29.70 -35.10
C CYS A 12 11.16 -29.05 -34.11
N GLN A 13 9.92 -28.80 -34.55
CA GLN A 13 8.87 -28.16 -33.74
C GLN A 13 8.48 -28.97 -32.50
N GLU A 14 8.55 -30.30 -32.58
CA GLU A 14 8.19 -31.23 -31.50
C GLU A 14 9.38 -31.58 -30.60
N CYS A 15 10.60 -31.48 -31.11
CA CYS A 15 11.80 -32.06 -30.49
C CYS A 15 12.74 -31.02 -29.84
N ARG A 16 12.72 -29.78 -30.35
CA ARG A 16 13.45 -28.56 -29.91
C ARG A 16 14.97 -28.63 -29.63
N GLY A 17 15.63 -29.79 -29.66
CA GLY A 17 17.01 -29.93 -29.14
C GLY A 17 18.04 -30.64 -30.04
N ASP A 18 17.79 -30.79 -31.34
CA ASP A 18 18.78 -31.39 -32.27
C ASP A 18 18.63 -30.85 -33.70
N ASP A 19 19.75 -30.35 -34.24
CA ASP A 19 19.86 -29.71 -35.55
C ASP A 19 20.09 -30.69 -36.70
N SER A 20 20.24 -32.00 -36.41
CA SER A 20 20.48 -33.03 -37.43
C SER A 20 19.40 -33.03 -38.55
N TYR A 21 19.86 -32.95 -39.81
CA TYR A 21 19.01 -32.87 -41.01
C TYR A 21 19.10 -34.18 -41.84
N PRO A 22 18.02 -34.66 -42.49
CA PRO A 22 16.68 -34.07 -42.59
C PRO A 22 15.75 -34.39 -41.42
N LYS A 23 16.05 -35.42 -40.63
CA LYS A 23 15.35 -35.76 -39.38
C LYS A 23 16.29 -35.55 -38.21
N CYS A 24 15.79 -34.98 -37.12
CA CYS A 24 16.53 -35.06 -35.86
C CYS A 24 16.58 -36.51 -35.35
N LYS A 25 17.59 -36.83 -34.54
CA LYS A 25 17.81 -38.18 -33.98
C LYS A 25 16.62 -38.70 -33.18
N GLN A 26 15.83 -37.81 -32.57
CA GLN A 26 14.62 -38.17 -31.83
C GLN A 26 13.51 -38.69 -32.76
N CYS A 27 13.18 -37.96 -33.84
CA CYS A 27 12.20 -38.43 -34.83
C CYS A 27 12.71 -39.64 -35.62
N GLU A 28 14.01 -39.72 -35.88
CA GLU A 28 14.60 -40.90 -36.52
C GLU A 28 14.46 -42.15 -35.63
N ARG A 29 14.77 -42.04 -34.34
CA ARG A 29 14.65 -43.13 -33.36
C ARG A 29 13.18 -43.54 -33.09
N LEU A 30 12.25 -42.59 -33.15
CA LEU A 30 10.81 -42.86 -32.94
C LEU A 30 10.07 -43.33 -34.20
N GLY A 31 10.70 -43.28 -35.39
CA GLY A 31 10.03 -43.51 -36.68
C GLY A 31 9.12 -42.37 -37.14
N GLU A 32 9.00 -41.32 -36.32
CA GLU A 32 8.04 -40.22 -36.48
C GLU A 32 8.39 -39.21 -37.59
N LYS A 33 7.37 -38.44 -38.00
CA LYS A 33 7.49 -37.43 -39.06
C LYS A 33 8.02 -36.10 -38.53
N CYS A 34 9.34 -35.91 -38.58
CA CYS A 34 10.01 -34.67 -38.18
C CYS A 34 9.44 -33.41 -38.87
N ARG A 35 8.71 -32.57 -38.12
CA ARG A 35 8.18 -31.28 -38.60
C ARG A 35 9.18 -30.15 -38.32
N ARG A 36 9.94 -29.72 -39.33
CA ARG A 36 10.77 -28.50 -39.27
C ARG A 36 9.97 -27.31 -39.84
N GLY A 37 9.83 -26.25 -39.07
CA GLY A 37 8.91 -25.14 -39.36
C GLY A 37 9.54 -24.06 -40.24
N LYS A 38 9.31 -24.13 -41.56
CA LYS A 38 9.93 -23.23 -42.55
C LYS A 38 9.83 -21.74 -42.20
N GLY A 39 10.97 -21.11 -41.92
CA GLY A 39 11.17 -19.66 -42.05
C GLY A 39 10.52 -18.77 -41.00
N LYS A 40 10.33 -19.25 -39.76
CA LYS A 40 9.90 -18.44 -38.60
C LYS A 40 10.77 -18.67 -37.37
N LEU A 41 12.02 -18.20 -37.42
CA LEU A 41 12.84 -18.06 -36.22
C LEU A 41 12.26 -16.93 -35.34
N LYS A 42 11.71 -17.33 -34.19
CA LYS A 42 11.26 -16.43 -33.12
C LYS A 42 12.37 -16.25 -32.10
N PHE A 43 12.79 -15.01 -31.87
CA PHE A 43 13.74 -14.70 -30.80
C PHE A 43 12.99 -14.33 -29.51
N ARG A 44 13.58 -14.66 -28.36
CA ARG A 44 13.07 -14.33 -27.02
C ARG A 44 14.06 -13.39 -26.33
N VAL A 45 13.55 -12.40 -25.60
CA VAL A 45 14.33 -11.77 -24.53
C VAL A 45 14.29 -12.74 -23.35
N GLY A 46 15.42 -13.37 -23.05
CA GLY A 46 15.46 -14.43 -22.03
C GLY A 46 16.84 -15.07 -21.83
N SER A 47 17.92 -14.40 -22.27
CA SER A 47 19.27 -14.78 -21.88
C SER A 47 19.59 -14.11 -20.56
N SER A 48 19.82 -14.89 -19.51
CA SER A 48 20.34 -14.42 -18.23
C SER A 48 21.84 -14.07 -18.28
N ALA A 49 22.46 -14.09 -19.46
CA ALA A 49 23.83 -13.65 -19.65
C ALA A 49 23.85 -12.13 -19.92
N LYS A 50 24.64 -11.41 -19.11
CA LYS A 50 25.02 -10.01 -19.35
C LYS A 50 25.88 -9.92 -20.62
N TYR A 51 25.22 -9.91 -21.79
CA TYR A 51 25.86 -9.50 -23.04
C TYR A 51 25.84 -7.97 -23.10
N ASP A 52 26.86 -7.36 -22.50
CA ASP A 52 27.12 -5.92 -22.67
C ASP A 52 27.17 -5.60 -24.17
N ALA A 53 26.53 -4.50 -24.56
CA ALA A 53 26.17 -4.22 -25.97
C ALA A 53 27.33 -3.80 -26.89
N ALA A 54 28.56 -4.25 -26.61
CA ALA A 54 29.77 -3.96 -27.34
C ALA A 54 30.29 -5.20 -28.08
N PHE A 55 29.77 -5.44 -29.28
CA PHE A 55 30.38 -6.42 -30.21
C PHE A 55 31.75 -5.90 -30.69
N ALA A 56 32.71 -6.82 -30.86
CA ALA A 56 34.03 -6.48 -31.39
C ALA A 56 33.94 -5.99 -32.85
N LYS A 57 34.85 -5.10 -33.27
CA LYS A 57 34.83 -4.52 -34.64
C LYS A 57 35.08 -5.57 -35.74
N ASP A 58 35.70 -6.69 -35.39
CA ASP A 58 36.04 -7.85 -36.19
C ASP A 58 35.07 -9.04 -35.98
N GLN A 59 33.98 -8.84 -35.22
CA GLN A 59 32.93 -9.84 -35.03
C GLN A 59 32.43 -10.36 -36.39
N THR A 60 32.61 -11.65 -36.63
CA THR A 60 32.09 -12.29 -37.85
C THR A 60 30.58 -12.47 -37.73
N TRP A 61 29.83 -11.72 -38.52
CA TRP A 61 28.36 -11.82 -38.57
C TRP A 61 27.93 -12.96 -39.49
N LEU A 62 26.93 -13.73 -39.05
CA LEU A 62 26.25 -14.73 -39.88
C LEU A 62 25.35 -14.03 -40.91
N GLU A 63 25.60 -14.25 -42.20
CA GLU A 63 24.71 -13.77 -43.26
C GLU A 63 23.32 -14.39 -43.12
N GLN A 64 22.27 -13.56 -43.12
CA GLN A 64 20.90 -14.03 -43.14
C GLN A 64 20.60 -14.72 -44.47
N THR A 65 20.15 -15.98 -44.41
CA THR A 65 19.58 -16.63 -45.60
C THR A 65 18.32 -15.88 -46.03
N LYS A 66 18.22 -15.55 -47.33
CA LYS A 66 17.14 -14.71 -47.91
C LYS A 66 15.69 -15.17 -47.66
N ASN A 67 15.50 -16.34 -47.05
CA ASN A 67 14.20 -16.96 -46.77
C ASN A 67 13.82 -16.93 -45.27
N ALA A 68 14.71 -16.51 -44.36
CA ALA A 68 14.43 -16.46 -42.93
C ALA A 68 13.72 -15.15 -42.55
N LYS A 69 12.41 -15.21 -42.24
CA LYS A 69 11.71 -14.10 -41.58
C LYS A 69 11.87 -14.24 -40.07
N PHE A 70 12.63 -13.33 -39.49
CA PHE A 70 12.77 -13.22 -38.05
C PHE A 70 11.59 -12.45 -37.46
N GLN A 71 11.04 -12.95 -36.35
CA GLN A 71 9.97 -12.27 -35.61
C GLN A 71 10.42 -12.07 -34.17
N PHE A 72 10.54 -10.81 -33.74
CA PHE A 72 10.62 -10.46 -32.33
C PHE A 72 9.25 -10.74 -31.69
N VAL A 73 9.26 -11.39 -30.53
CA VAL A 73 8.06 -11.65 -29.73
C VAL A 73 8.28 -11.01 -28.38
N ASP A 74 7.61 -9.89 -28.16
CA ASP A 74 7.49 -9.29 -26.84
C ASP A 74 6.56 -10.16 -25.99
N GLN A 75 7.09 -10.75 -24.92
CA GLN A 75 6.32 -11.59 -24.00
C GLN A 75 5.87 -10.83 -22.75
N GLY A 76 6.12 -9.52 -22.63
CA GLY A 76 5.63 -8.72 -21.48
C GLY A 76 4.13 -8.95 -21.22
N PRO A 77 3.25 -8.72 -22.20
CA PRO A 77 1.81 -8.95 -22.06
C PRO A 77 1.40 -10.43 -21.90
N GLU A 78 2.23 -11.37 -22.38
CA GLU A 78 1.97 -12.81 -22.23
C GLU A 78 2.37 -13.30 -20.82
N LEU A 79 3.45 -12.76 -20.25
CA LEU A 79 3.90 -13.00 -18.87
C LEU A 79 2.98 -12.32 -17.86
N GLU A 80 2.58 -11.06 -18.11
CA GLU A 80 1.55 -10.37 -17.32
C GLU A 80 0.25 -11.18 -17.30
N ASN A 81 -0.20 -11.71 -18.44
CA ASN A 81 -1.34 -12.63 -18.47
C ASN A 81 -1.06 -13.92 -17.71
N TYR A 82 0.13 -14.51 -17.79
CA TYR A 82 0.46 -15.75 -17.07
C TYR A 82 0.41 -15.55 -15.55
N TYR A 83 0.92 -14.42 -15.04
CA TYR A 83 0.83 -14.07 -13.62
C TYR A 83 -0.58 -13.58 -13.20
N SER A 84 -1.36 -13.01 -14.11
CA SER A 84 -2.75 -12.59 -13.86
C SER A 84 -3.77 -13.74 -13.94
N GLN A 85 -3.48 -14.80 -14.69
CA GLN A 85 -4.36 -15.98 -14.81
C GLN A 85 -4.49 -16.71 -13.47
N ASP A 86 -3.45 -16.69 -12.63
CA ASP A 86 -3.45 -17.21 -11.26
C ASP A 86 -4.43 -16.47 -10.31
N ASP A 87 -4.91 -15.27 -10.69
CA ASP A 87 -5.94 -14.51 -9.97
C ASP A 87 -7.35 -14.63 -10.62
N ILE A 88 -7.44 -14.86 -11.95
CA ILE A 88 -8.72 -14.83 -12.68
C ILE A 88 -9.46 -16.19 -12.64
N VAL A 89 -8.75 -17.32 -12.59
CA VAL A 89 -9.34 -18.66 -12.71
C VAL A 89 -10.26 -19.05 -11.54
N ILE A 90 -10.18 -18.38 -10.38
CA ILE A 90 -11.03 -18.67 -9.22
C ILE A 90 -12.36 -17.89 -9.26
N SER A 91 -12.40 -16.71 -9.89
CA SER A 91 -13.59 -15.83 -9.92
C SER A 91 -14.67 -16.25 -10.92
N THR A 92 -14.41 -17.25 -11.78
CA THR A 92 -15.37 -17.79 -12.76
C THR A 92 -15.78 -19.24 -12.48
N ALA A 93 -15.30 -19.83 -11.38
CA ALA A 93 -15.55 -21.22 -11.01
C ALA A 93 -16.66 -21.39 -9.94
N LYS A 94 -17.77 -20.64 -10.05
CA LYS A 94 -18.98 -20.84 -9.21
C LYS A 94 -20.30 -20.31 -9.82
N SER A 95 -20.45 -20.44 -11.15
CA SER A 95 -21.70 -20.14 -11.85
C SER A 95 -21.84 -21.02 -13.10
N ASN A 96 -22.19 -22.30 -12.94
CA ASN A 96 -22.80 -23.17 -13.95
C ASN A 96 -23.08 -24.59 -13.40
N SER A 97 -24.21 -24.75 -12.71
CA SER A 97 -24.92 -26.03 -12.55
C SER A 97 -26.34 -25.75 -12.01
N ASP A 98 -27.28 -26.62 -12.36
CA ASP A 98 -28.69 -26.64 -11.94
C ASP A 98 -29.64 -25.58 -12.52
N GLU A 99 -29.75 -25.56 -13.86
CA GLU A 99 -31.06 -25.38 -14.51
C GLU A 99 -31.61 -26.73 -15.00
N GLN A 100 -32.95 -26.90 -14.91
CA GLN A 100 -33.79 -28.02 -15.37
C GLN A 100 -34.09 -29.17 -14.36
N ARG A 101 -35.20 -29.03 -13.59
CA ARG A 101 -36.43 -29.85 -13.76
C ARG A 101 -37.54 -29.57 -12.71
N ARG A 102 -38.79 -29.61 -13.19
CA ARG A 102 -40.10 -29.65 -12.48
C ARG A 102 -40.54 -28.35 -11.81
N GLU A 103 -41.57 -27.64 -12.27
CA GLU A 103 -42.99 -27.95 -12.55
C GLU A 103 -43.95 -27.63 -11.37
N ASP A 104 -44.82 -26.63 -11.65
CA ASP A 104 -46.21 -26.44 -11.21
C ASP A 104 -46.60 -26.13 -9.74
N ALA A 105 -46.92 -24.85 -9.47
CA ALA A 105 -48.29 -24.36 -9.16
C ALA A 105 -48.34 -22.83 -8.87
N PRO A 106 -49.34 -22.03 -9.35
CA PRO A 106 -49.31 -20.56 -9.26
C PRO A 106 -50.46 -19.86 -8.47
N GLY A 107 -50.25 -18.57 -8.12
CA GLY A 107 -51.22 -17.60 -7.59
C GLY A 107 -50.64 -16.77 -6.41
N LEU A 108 -50.84 -15.46 -6.21
CA LEU A 108 -51.77 -14.46 -6.77
C LEU A 108 -51.24 -13.02 -6.44
N PRO A 109 -51.28 -12.01 -7.33
CA PRO A 109 -50.85 -10.64 -7.01
C PRO A 109 -51.99 -9.59 -6.95
N LYS A 110 -51.80 -8.50 -6.19
CA LYS A 110 -52.61 -7.26 -6.30
C LYS A 110 -51.76 -5.99 -6.15
N ARG A 111 -52.01 -5.02 -7.04
CA ARG A 111 -51.42 -3.67 -7.15
C ARG A 111 -52.45 -2.64 -6.70
N ILE A 112 -52.03 -1.59 -5.99
CA ILE A 112 -52.78 -0.33 -5.87
C ILE A 112 -51.77 0.83 -6.00
N GLU A 113 -52.08 1.78 -6.87
CA GLU A 113 -51.38 3.05 -7.03
C GLU A 113 -52.29 4.18 -6.56
N SER A 114 -51.72 5.30 -6.08
CA SER A 114 -52.39 6.61 -6.13
C SER A 114 -51.35 7.73 -6.14
N SER A 115 -51.30 8.46 -7.25
CA SER A 115 -50.49 9.66 -7.47
C SER A 115 -51.35 10.92 -7.30
N VAL A 116 -50.81 11.98 -6.68
CA VAL A 116 -51.40 13.33 -6.69
C VAL A 116 -50.30 14.40 -6.77
N GLU A 117 -50.19 14.98 -7.97
CA GLU A 117 -49.99 16.40 -8.33
C GLU A 117 -48.76 17.21 -7.86
N THR A 118 -48.58 18.34 -8.55
CA THR A 118 -47.34 19.12 -8.71
C THR A 118 -47.66 20.60 -8.57
N GLU A 119 -46.80 21.37 -7.90
CA GLU A 119 -46.74 22.83 -8.08
C GLU A 119 -45.33 23.29 -8.49
N LEU A 120 -45.28 24.24 -9.42
CA LEU A 120 -44.06 24.89 -9.92
C LEU A 120 -43.80 26.19 -9.14
N PHE A 121 -42.58 26.75 -9.22
CA PHE A 121 -42.22 28.19 -9.35
C PHE A 121 -40.67 28.36 -9.15
N PRO A 122 -40.00 29.46 -9.59
CA PRO A 122 -39.39 29.44 -10.92
C PRO A 122 -37.88 29.79 -10.96
N THR A 123 -37.34 29.81 -12.19
CA THR A 123 -35.93 29.96 -12.58
C THR A 123 -35.30 31.33 -12.28
N THR A 124 -34.03 31.34 -11.86
CA THR A 124 -33.14 32.53 -11.96
C THR A 124 -31.98 32.22 -12.90
N ARG A 125 -31.84 33.00 -13.99
CA ARG A 125 -30.72 32.94 -14.94
C ARG A 125 -29.60 33.90 -14.52
N ILE A 126 -28.34 33.50 -14.70
CA ILE A 126 -27.22 34.42 -14.95
C ILE A 126 -26.43 33.87 -16.16
N LEU A 127 -26.17 34.71 -17.15
CA LEU A 127 -25.43 34.38 -18.38
C LEU A 127 -23.91 34.54 -18.19
N PRO A 128 -23.08 33.84 -18.99
CA PRO A 128 -21.64 34.10 -19.09
C PRO A 128 -21.31 35.21 -20.09
N PRO A 129 -20.12 35.84 -20.02
CA PRO A 129 -19.53 36.57 -21.14
C PRO A 129 -18.62 35.67 -21.99
N THR A 130 -18.74 35.80 -23.31
CA THR A 130 -17.93 35.16 -24.35
C THR A 130 -17.00 36.21 -25.00
N GLU A 131 -16.05 35.78 -25.85
CA GLU A 131 -15.22 36.63 -26.75
C GLU A 131 -14.10 37.44 -26.03
N ALA A 132 -12.89 37.69 -26.57
CA ALA A 132 -12.16 37.27 -27.78
C ALA A 132 -10.62 37.24 -27.44
N SER A 133 -9.64 36.93 -28.29
CA SER A 133 -9.60 36.68 -29.74
C SER A 133 -8.37 35.84 -30.15
N THR A 134 -8.32 35.41 -31.42
CA THR A 134 -7.18 34.77 -32.13
C THR A 134 -5.98 35.68 -32.39
N PHE A 135 -4.76 35.12 -32.34
CA PHE A 135 -3.70 35.39 -33.34
C PHE A 135 -2.76 34.18 -33.55
N LEU A 136 -2.44 33.91 -34.81
CA LEU A 136 -1.49 32.87 -35.29
C LEU A 136 -0.04 33.42 -35.12
N SER A 137 1.05 32.65 -35.00
CA SER A 137 1.62 31.67 -35.96
C SER A 137 2.93 31.02 -35.39
N PRO A 138 3.60 30.06 -36.07
CA PRO A 138 4.41 29.00 -35.42
C PRO A 138 5.95 29.02 -35.64
N ARG A 139 6.63 28.00 -35.04
CA ARG A 139 8.07 27.61 -35.10
C ARG A 139 9.00 28.44 -34.18
N ASP A 140 9.88 27.87 -33.35
CA ASP A 140 10.89 26.83 -33.59
C ASP A 140 11.36 26.07 -32.31
N ILE A 141 11.73 24.80 -32.51
CA ILE A 141 12.96 24.09 -32.08
C ILE A 141 13.50 24.28 -30.63
N ALA A 142 13.53 23.14 -29.90
CA ALA A 142 14.44 22.76 -28.80
C ALA A 142 14.55 23.64 -27.54
N HIS A 143 14.14 23.10 -26.39
CA HIS A 143 15.08 22.39 -25.50
C HIS A 143 14.34 21.71 -24.33
N GLU A 144 14.72 20.46 -24.06
CA GLU A 144 14.22 19.63 -22.96
C GLU A 144 14.83 20.12 -21.63
N ALA A 145 14.07 20.93 -20.88
CA ALA A 145 14.54 21.56 -19.65
C ALA A 145 14.32 20.65 -18.44
N VAL A 146 15.40 20.05 -17.95
CA VAL A 146 15.43 19.29 -16.68
C VAL A 146 15.09 20.23 -15.52
N LEU A 147 14.00 19.96 -14.80
CA LEU A 147 13.62 20.67 -13.57
C LEU A 147 14.48 20.19 -12.39
N VAL A 148 15.77 20.57 -12.39
CA VAL A 148 16.59 20.58 -11.17
C VAL A 148 16.01 21.65 -10.22
N HIS A 149 15.64 21.24 -9.00
CA HIS A 149 15.15 22.19 -7.99
C HIS A 149 16.20 23.27 -7.72
N SER A 150 15.81 24.53 -7.91
CA SER A 150 16.69 25.67 -7.69
C SER A 150 17.03 25.84 -6.19
N PRO A 151 18.29 26.16 -5.83
CA PRO A 151 18.68 26.30 -4.42
C PRO A 151 18.00 27.52 -3.78
N ILE A 152 17.42 27.30 -2.59
CA ILE A 152 16.63 28.29 -1.86
C ILE A 152 17.52 29.46 -1.37
N LYS A 153 17.42 30.62 -2.03
CA LYS A 153 17.99 31.88 -1.53
C LYS A 153 17.04 32.54 -0.51
N ARG A 154 17.28 32.35 0.79
CA ARG A 154 16.64 33.19 1.83
C ARG A 154 17.28 34.58 1.88
N ARG A 155 16.46 35.61 1.70
CA ARG A 155 16.84 37.02 1.88
C ARG A 155 16.91 37.35 3.37
N ARG A 156 18.08 37.80 3.85
CA ARG A 156 18.19 38.46 5.17
C ARG A 156 17.50 39.82 5.11
N THR A 157 16.72 40.14 6.14
CA THR A 157 16.35 41.52 6.52
C THR A 157 16.69 41.69 8.00
N ALA A 158 17.35 42.79 8.34
CA ALA A 158 17.89 43.03 9.68
C ALA A 158 16.85 43.70 10.60
N ASP A 159 17.12 43.64 11.91
CA ASP A 159 16.38 44.37 12.94
C ASP A 159 16.47 45.89 12.73
N GLU A 160 15.35 46.59 12.92
CA GLU A 160 15.38 47.93 13.52
C GLU A 160 14.33 48.02 14.64
N THR A 161 14.76 48.58 15.77
CA THR A 161 14.01 48.71 17.01
C THR A 161 13.10 49.94 17.00
N SER A 162 11.84 49.80 17.42
CA SER A 162 11.16 50.91 18.10
C SER A 162 10.03 50.51 19.04
N THR A 163 9.89 51.34 20.07
CA THR A 163 9.21 51.18 21.35
C THR A 163 7.67 51.19 21.32
N GLY A 164 7.08 50.25 22.07
CA GLY A 164 6.11 50.55 23.14
C GLY A 164 4.63 50.76 22.80
N PHE A 165 3.75 49.96 23.43
CA PHE A 165 2.86 50.47 24.49
C PHE A 165 2.29 49.35 25.40
N ARG A 166 1.84 49.75 26.59
CA ARG A 166 1.21 48.99 27.68
C ARG A 166 -0.20 48.47 27.30
N SER A 167 -0.89 47.55 28.01
CA SER A 167 -0.57 46.50 29.00
C SER A 167 -1.88 45.79 29.38
N ASN A 168 -1.90 44.47 29.57
CA ASN A 168 -2.57 43.88 30.74
C ASN A 168 -2.24 42.40 30.96
N SER A 169 -2.16 42.06 32.24
CA SER A 169 -1.79 40.77 32.84
C SER A 169 -2.67 39.59 32.40
N GLU A 170 -2.04 38.49 32.01
CA GLU A 170 -2.24 37.19 32.68
C GLU A 170 -1.01 36.28 32.55
N ARG A 171 -0.77 35.45 33.57
CA ARG A 171 0.46 34.63 33.68
C ARG A 171 0.21 33.21 33.20
N THR A 172 0.83 32.81 32.10
CA THR A 172 1.04 31.39 31.77
C THR A 172 2.49 31.14 31.35
N SER A 173 3.11 30.17 31.99
CA SER A 173 4.51 29.78 31.79
C SER A 173 4.76 29.21 30.39
N HIS A 174 5.75 29.74 29.67
CA HIS A 174 6.29 29.10 28.47
C HIS A 174 6.91 27.73 28.83
N ALA A 175 6.25 26.66 28.42
CA ALA A 175 6.83 25.32 28.30
C ALA A 175 6.82 24.92 26.82
N ALA A 176 7.83 24.18 26.36
CA ALA A 176 7.97 23.81 24.97
C ALA A 176 6.77 22.97 24.47
N TYR A 177 6.34 23.22 23.25
CA TYR A 177 5.22 22.52 22.60
C TYR A 177 5.57 21.04 22.38
N ASP A 178 4.89 20.15 23.11
CA ASP A 178 4.96 18.70 22.97
C ASP A 178 3.63 18.17 22.42
N ALA A 179 3.64 17.78 21.14
CA ALA A 179 2.49 17.22 20.44
C ALA A 179 2.08 15.83 20.97
N ILE A 180 2.97 15.13 21.67
CA ILE A 180 2.75 13.75 22.15
C ILE A 180 2.00 13.76 23.50
N ARG A 181 2.19 14.79 24.33
CA ARG A 181 1.55 14.90 25.66
C ARG A 181 0.26 15.72 25.74
N SER A 182 -0.02 16.59 24.76
CA SER A 182 -1.16 17.53 24.83
C SER A 182 -2.52 16.94 24.39
N GLN A 183 -2.55 15.72 23.84
CA GLN A 183 -3.76 15.11 23.26
C GLN A 183 -4.49 14.09 24.15
N TYR A 184 -4.22 14.04 25.47
CA TYR A 184 -5.04 13.26 26.39
C TYR A 184 -6.42 13.92 26.58
N ARG A 185 -7.34 13.71 25.63
CA ARG A 185 -8.77 13.78 25.96
C ARG A 185 -9.06 12.68 26.96
N ILE A 186 -9.34 13.07 28.20
CA ILE A 186 -10.11 12.22 29.12
C ILE A 186 -11.46 12.03 28.43
N TYR A 187 -11.72 10.84 27.92
CA TYR A 187 -13.05 10.49 27.46
C TYR A 187 -13.97 10.52 28.69
N ASP A 188 -15.03 11.32 28.63
CA ASP A 188 -16.10 11.24 29.62
C ASP A 188 -16.55 9.79 29.72
N PHE A 189 -16.63 9.28 30.96
CA PHE A 189 -17.22 7.97 31.18
C PHE A 189 -18.62 7.97 30.53
N PRO A 190 -18.97 6.96 29.72
CA PRO A 190 -20.33 6.86 29.21
C PRO A 190 -21.27 6.86 30.41
N LYS A 191 -22.28 7.75 30.39
CA LYS A 191 -23.24 7.90 31.50
C LYS A 191 -24.01 6.60 31.68
N VAL A 192 -23.49 5.71 32.51
CA VAL A 192 -24.21 4.52 32.95
C VAL A 192 -25.37 5.02 33.82
N PHE A 193 -26.59 4.66 33.43
CA PHE A 193 -27.80 4.92 34.21
C PHE A 193 -27.78 4.03 35.47
N ASN A 194 -27.00 4.43 36.47
CA ASN A 194 -26.94 3.80 37.78
C ASN A 194 -27.68 4.67 38.78
N SER A 195 -28.83 4.19 39.26
CA SER A 195 -29.57 4.80 40.37
C SER A 195 -28.72 4.78 41.63
N VAL A 196 -28.46 5.95 42.22
CA VAL A 196 -27.69 6.09 43.46
C VAL A 196 -28.53 5.58 44.64
N SER A 197 -28.06 4.52 45.30
CA SER A 197 -28.53 4.12 46.64
C SER A 197 -27.70 4.83 47.72
N PRO A 198 -28.23 5.11 48.93
CA PRO A 198 -27.56 5.97 49.91
C PRO A 198 -26.24 5.44 50.52
N ASP A 199 -25.88 4.17 50.30
CA ASP A 199 -24.88 3.46 51.12
C ASP A 199 -23.44 3.46 50.57
N GLY A 200 -23.12 4.27 49.56
CA GLY A 200 -21.72 4.62 49.21
C GLY A 200 -20.80 3.51 48.65
N PHE A 201 -21.26 2.26 48.56
CA PHE A 201 -20.50 1.15 47.98
C PHE A 201 -20.83 0.92 46.50
N THR A 202 -19.85 1.16 45.62
CA THR A 202 -19.93 0.82 44.20
C THR A 202 -19.78 -0.69 44.02
N TYR A 203 -20.89 -1.43 44.01
CA TYR A 203 -20.88 -2.79 43.49
C TYR A 203 -20.44 -2.78 42.02
N MET A 204 -19.44 -3.60 41.68
CA MET A 204 -19.35 -4.12 40.31
C MET A 204 -20.69 -4.79 39.99
N PRO A 205 -21.29 -4.57 38.80
CA PRO A 205 -22.51 -5.28 38.45
C PRO A 205 -22.24 -6.78 38.57
N GLU A 206 -23.12 -7.50 39.26
CA GLU A 206 -23.05 -8.96 39.33
C GLU A 206 -22.90 -9.52 37.92
N GLN A 207 -22.00 -10.48 37.75
CA GLN A 207 -21.73 -11.08 36.44
C GLN A 207 -23.05 -11.64 35.89
N LYS A 208 -23.62 -10.94 34.90
CA LYS A 208 -24.69 -11.51 34.07
C LYS A 208 -24.24 -12.88 33.58
N HIS A 209 -25.19 -13.80 33.45
CA HIS A 209 -24.93 -15.18 33.06
C HIS A 209 -24.23 -15.24 31.70
N VAL A 210 -22.89 -15.30 31.71
CA VAL A 210 -22.07 -15.39 30.51
C VAL A 210 -22.41 -16.72 29.83
N PRO A 211 -22.90 -16.72 28.57
CA PRO A 211 -23.17 -17.97 27.87
C PRO A 211 -21.89 -18.81 27.79
N LYS A 212 -21.98 -20.13 28.00
CA LYS A 212 -20.80 -21.03 27.97
C LYS A 212 -19.95 -20.90 26.70
N VAL A 213 -20.59 -20.52 25.59
CA VAL A 213 -19.98 -20.16 24.30
C VAL A 213 -18.99 -19.00 24.45
N VAL A 214 -19.42 -17.90 25.07
CA VAL A 214 -18.60 -16.70 25.32
C VAL A 214 -17.53 -16.98 26.36
N GLU A 215 -17.85 -17.76 27.40
CA GLU A 215 -16.87 -18.17 28.41
C GLU A 215 -15.73 -19.01 27.81
N ALA A 216 -16.03 -19.89 26.85
CA ALA A 216 -15.02 -20.63 26.11
C ALA A 216 -14.09 -19.70 25.31
N GLU A 217 -14.63 -18.66 24.66
CA GLU A 217 -13.83 -17.67 23.94
C GLU A 217 -12.98 -16.80 24.88
N TYR A 218 -13.50 -16.44 26.07
CA TYR A 218 -12.71 -15.76 27.09
C TYR A 218 -11.53 -16.60 27.58
N ARG A 219 -11.77 -17.89 27.88
CA ARG A 219 -10.69 -18.81 28.27
C ARG A 219 -9.71 -19.04 27.13
N ARG A 220 -10.18 -19.13 25.88
CA ARG A 220 -9.32 -19.27 24.70
C ARG A 220 -8.36 -18.08 24.56
N LEU A 221 -8.86 -16.85 24.69
CA LEU A 221 -8.04 -15.64 24.63
C LEU A 221 -7.13 -15.47 25.84
N ALA A 222 -7.52 -15.97 27.01
CA ALA A 222 -6.73 -15.95 28.22
C ALA A 222 -5.50 -16.84 28.13
N ASP A 223 -5.71 -18.08 27.69
CA ASP A 223 -4.67 -19.10 27.71
C ASP A 223 -3.62 -18.85 26.62
N SER A 224 -2.37 -19.05 27.00
CA SER A 224 -1.25 -19.15 26.06
C SER A 224 -1.37 -20.31 25.07
N ALA A 225 -2.41 -21.14 25.23
CA ALA A 225 -2.85 -22.19 24.33
C ALA A 225 -4.08 -21.76 23.47
N ALA A 226 -4.22 -20.47 23.14
CA ALA A 226 -5.28 -19.87 22.30
C ALA A 226 -5.46 -20.44 20.86
N ALA A 227 -4.82 -21.58 20.58
CA ALA A 227 -4.56 -22.24 19.30
C ALA A 227 -5.74 -22.90 18.60
N ALA A 228 -6.82 -23.19 19.31
CA ALA A 228 -7.97 -23.80 18.68
C ALA A 228 -8.69 -22.75 17.83
N ILE A 229 -8.93 -23.05 16.56
CA ILE A 229 -10.00 -22.38 15.80
C ILE A 229 -11.27 -22.48 16.65
N PRO A 230 -11.94 -21.36 16.98
CA PRO A 230 -13.15 -21.41 17.78
C PRO A 230 -14.17 -22.34 17.11
N ALA A 231 -14.83 -23.20 17.88
CA ALA A 231 -15.87 -24.08 17.32
C ALA A 231 -16.92 -23.22 16.58
N GLU A 232 -17.52 -23.74 15.51
CA GLU A 232 -18.29 -22.92 14.57
C GLU A 232 -19.43 -22.09 15.22
N SER A 233 -19.98 -22.58 16.33
CA SER A 233 -20.96 -21.88 17.18
C SER A 233 -20.39 -20.66 17.91
N LEU A 234 -19.12 -20.68 18.32
CA LEU A 234 -18.39 -19.55 18.91
C LEU A 234 -18.12 -18.44 17.87
N LEU A 235 -18.04 -18.79 16.59
CA LEU A 235 -17.83 -17.86 15.49
C LEU A 235 -19.10 -17.05 15.13
N SER A 236 -20.25 -17.31 15.77
CA SER A 236 -21.50 -16.59 15.50
C SER A 236 -21.43 -15.13 16.00
N PRO A 237 -21.60 -14.12 15.12
CA PRO A 237 -21.46 -12.72 15.52
C PRO A 237 -22.49 -12.26 16.55
N THR A 238 -23.72 -12.78 16.51
CA THR A 238 -24.78 -12.46 17.47
C THR A 238 -24.34 -12.66 18.91
N ILE A 239 -23.68 -13.79 19.21
CA ILE A 239 -23.37 -14.18 20.58
C ILE A 239 -22.22 -13.34 21.16
N TRP A 240 -21.16 -13.09 20.37
CA TRP A 240 -20.05 -12.29 20.88
C TRP A 240 -20.33 -10.78 20.84
N LYS A 241 -21.11 -10.25 19.88
CA LYS A 241 -21.41 -8.81 19.84
C LYS A 241 -22.20 -8.31 21.05
N GLU A 242 -23.04 -9.16 21.65
CA GLU A 242 -23.83 -8.82 22.83
C GLU A 242 -23.04 -9.00 24.15
N GLU A 243 -22.33 -10.12 24.28
CA GLU A 243 -21.81 -10.59 25.57
C GLU A 243 -20.27 -10.58 25.70
N PHE A 244 -19.51 -10.36 24.62
CA PHE A 244 -18.04 -10.35 24.68
C PHE A 244 -17.46 -9.03 25.19
N TYR A 245 -16.59 -9.13 26.20
CA TYR A 245 -15.87 -8.01 26.78
C TYR A 245 -14.44 -8.37 27.21
N TRP A 246 -13.48 -7.51 26.88
CA TRP A 246 -12.10 -7.55 27.35
C TRP A 246 -11.68 -6.19 27.96
N PRO A 247 -10.89 -6.14 29.03
CA PRO A 247 -10.44 -7.27 29.85
C PRO A 247 -11.59 -7.85 30.70
N ASN A 248 -11.38 -9.08 31.18
CA ASN A 248 -12.30 -9.83 32.03
C ASN A 248 -11.51 -10.71 33.02
N GLN A 249 -12.19 -11.53 33.83
CA GLN A 249 -11.57 -12.35 34.88
C GLN A 249 -10.52 -13.35 34.39
N PHE A 250 -10.50 -13.66 33.08
CA PHE A 250 -9.52 -14.57 32.49
C PHE A 250 -8.33 -13.83 31.86
N THR A 251 -8.34 -12.51 31.73
CA THR A 251 -7.25 -11.76 31.06
C THR A 251 -5.89 -11.99 31.72
N THR A 252 -4.96 -12.59 30.98
CA THR A 252 -3.60 -12.88 31.46
C THR A 252 -2.63 -11.71 31.26
N THR A 253 -1.57 -11.68 32.06
CA THR A 253 -0.48 -10.69 31.95
C THR A 253 0.10 -10.63 30.54
N GLN A 254 0.23 -11.77 29.86
CA GLN A 254 0.67 -11.83 28.46
C GLN A 254 -0.25 -11.01 27.54
N CYS A 255 -1.57 -11.16 27.65
CA CYS A 255 -2.52 -10.39 26.85
C CYS A 255 -2.48 -8.89 27.15
N ALA A 256 -2.32 -8.53 28.43
CA ALA A 256 -2.14 -7.13 28.83
C ALA A 256 -0.85 -6.52 28.25
N CYS A 257 0.26 -7.27 28.29
CA CYS A 257 1.53 -6.89 27.66
C CYS A 257 1.40 -6.75 26.14
N LEU A 258 0.73 -7.69 25.45
CA LEU A 258 0.51 -7.62 24.00
C LEU A 258 -0.33 -6.40 23.59
N MET A 259 -1.42 -6.11 24.31
CA MET A 259 -2.22 -4.90 24.07
C MET A 259 -1.41 -3.63 24.31
N ARG A 260 -0.65 -3.57 25.42
CA ARG A 260 0.20 -2.42 25.76
C ARG A 260 1.28 -2.21 24.70
N TYR A 261 1.92 -3.28 24.26
CA TYR A 261 2.95 -3.28 23.23
C TYR A 261 2.40 -2.75 21.90
N TYR A 262 1.21 -3.21 21.50
CA TYR A 262 0.52 -2.72 20.31
C TYR A 262 0.29 -1.20 20.38
N ILE A 263 -0.33 -0.71 21.47
CA ILE A 263 -0.65 0.71 21.65
C ILE A 263 0.61 1.59 21.61
N GLU A 264 1.71 1.15 22.22
CA GLU A 264 2.94 1.95 22.33
C GLU A 264 3.84 1.89 21.09
N ASN A 265 3.94 0.73 20.42
CA ASN A 265 5.01 0.46 19.45
C ASN A 265 4.51 0.17 18.03
N LEU A 266 3.25 -0.23 17.84
CA LEU A 266 2.73 -0.70 16.55
C LEU A 266 1.62 0.21 16.01
N ALA A 267 0.66 0.56 16.86
CA ALA A 267 -0.46 1.44 16.54
C ALA A 267 -0.04 2.78 15.89
N PRO A 268 1.04 3.47 16.34
CA PRO A 268 1.49 4.71 15.72
C PRO A 268 1.89 4.59 14.25
N TRP A 269 2.32 3.41 13.77
CA TRP A 269 2.70 3.20 12.36
C TRP A 269 1.48 3.25 11.43
N PHE A 270 0.32 2.81 11.94
CA PHE A 270 -0.95 2.88 11.25
C PHE A 270 -1.52 4.30 11.24
N ASP A 271 -1.36 5.02 12.35
CA ASP A 271 -1.89 6.38 12.56
C ASP A 271 -1.16 7.50 11.80
N VAL A 272 -0.12 7.21 11.02
CA VAL A 272 0.53 8.23 10.20
C VAL A 272 -0.49 8.84 9.23
N GLY A 273 -0.68 10.15 9.28
CA GLY A 273 -1.71 10.85 8.52
C GLY A 273 -3.14 10.66 9.04
N ASP A 274 -3.35 9.99 10.17
CA ASP A 274 -4.65 9.97 10.86
C ASP A 274 -4.70 11.06 11.95
N PRO A 275 -5.46 12.16 11.74
CA PRO A 275 -5.54 13.24 12.72
C PRO A 275 -6.22 12.83 14.04
N ALA A 276 -7.00 11.74 14.05
CA ALA A 276 -7.69 11.23 15.24
C ALA A 276 -7.01 10.00 15.86
N ARG A 277 -5.95 9.48 15.23
CA ARG A 277 -5.13 8.36 15.71
C ARG A 277 -5.95 7.12 16.11
N HIS A 278 -6.83 6.67 15.21
CA HIS A 278 -7.79 5.62 15.49
C HIS A 278 -7.13 4.29 15.86
N PHE A 279 -5.99 3.92 15.29
CA PHE A 279 -5.31 2.68 15.62
C PHE A 279 -4.70 2.71 17.04
N THR A 280 -4.22 3.86 17.52
CA THR A 280 -3.74 4.00 18.91
C THR A 280 -4.89 4.17 19.91
N LEU A 281 -5.96 4.89 19.55
CA LEU A 281 -6.97 5.36 20.52
C LEU A 281 -8.32 4.62 20.43
N ALA A 282 -8.83 4.37 19.23
CA ALA A 282 -10.16 3.79 19.02
C ALA A 282 -10.12 2.25 18.91
N VAL A 283 -9.22 1.71 18.09
CA VAL A 283 -9.04 0.26 17.86
C VAL A 283 -8.86 -0.54 19.15
N PRO A 284 -8.04 -0.11 20.14
CA PRO A 284 -7.96 -0.83 21.42
C PRO A 284 -9.25 -0.83 22.22
N GLN A 285 -10.13 0.18 22.07
CA GLN A 285 -11.45 0.21 22.71
C GLN A 285 -12.46 -0.65 21.94
N HIS A 286 -12.39 -0.67 20.61
CA HIS A 286 -13.23 -1.53 19.77
C HIS A 286 -12.90 -3.02 19.94
N ALA A 287 -11.63 -3.37 20.02
CA ALA A 287 -11.14 -4.74 20.27
C ALA A 287 -11.72 -5.34 21.55
N ARG A 288 -12.08 -4.52 22.54
CA ARG A 288 -12.73 -4.95 23.79
C ARG A 288 -14.05 -5.68 23.54
N ARG A 289 -14.76 -5.37 22.47
CA ARG A 289 -16.04 -6.00 22.09
C ARG A 289 -15.95 -6.77 20.77
N CYS A 290 -14.77 -6.88 20.18
CA CYS A 290 -14.56 -7.47 18.86
C CYS A 290 -13.42 -8.50 18.90
N PRO A 291 -13.73 -9.80 19.10
CA PRO A 291 -12.75 -10.88 19.09
C PRO A 291 -11.85 -10.90 17.85
N PRO A 292 -12.31 -10.78 16.58
CA PRO A 292 -11.38 -10.76 15.45
C PRO A 292 -10.37 -9.62 15.54
N LEU A 293 -10.81 -8.40 15.88
CA LEU A 293 -9.91 -7.25 16.05
C LEU A 293 -8.90 -7.45 17.20
N LEU A 294 -9.34 -8.04 18.31
CA LEU A 294 -8.46 -8.39 19.44
C LEU A 294 -7.42 -9.47 19.07
N ASN A 295 -7.84 -10.51 18.35
CA ASN A 295 -6.93 -11.54 17.85
C ASN A 295 -5.96 -10.95 16.82
N ALA A 296 -6.38 -10.03 15.95
CA ALA A 296 -5.48 -9.35 15.01
C ALA A 296 -4.40 -8.54 15.75
N ILE A 297 -4.78 -7.74 16.75
CA ILE A 297 -3.85 -7.01 17.64
C ILE A 297 -2.85 -7.97 18.29
N PHE A 298 -3.33 -9.06 18.89
CA PHE A 298 -2.46 -10.03 19.56
C PHE A 298 -1.58 -10.82 18.59
N THR A 299 -2.04 -11.12 17.38
CA THR A 299 -1.25 -11.73 16.30
C THR A 299 -0.04 -10.87 15.97
N LEU A 300 -0.28 -9.61 15.63
CA LEU A 300 0.78 -8.69 15.22
C LEU A 300 1.73 -8.38 16.38
N ALA A 301 1.20 -8.09 17.57
CA ALA A 301 2.01 -7.87 18.76
C ALA A 301 2.89 -9.08 19.10
N ALA A 302 2.35 -10.30 19.05
CA ALA A 302 3.10 -11.51 19.35
C ALA A 302 4.21 -11.74 18.32
N ARG A 303 3.91 -11.65 17.01
CA ARG A 303 4.93 -11.84 15.96
C ARG A 303 6.03 -10.80 16.03
N HIS A 304 5.68 -9.51 16.10
CA HIS A 304 6.69 -8.45 16.09
C HIS A 304 7.61 -8.51 17.31
N LEU A 305 7.03 -8.66 18.50
CA LEU A 305 7.78 -8.77 19.76
C LEU A 305 8.67 -10.05 19.76
N ALA A 306 8.17 -11.18 19.24
CA ALA A 306 8.97 -12.40 19.08
C ALA A 306 10.03 -12.33 17.96
N SER A 307 9.90 -11.42 17.00
CA SER A 307 10.87 -11.28 15.89
C SER A 307 12.15 -10.54 16.31
N LEU A 308 12.06 -9.67 17.33
CA LEU A 308 13.10 -8.73 17.69
C LEU A 308 14.05 -9.28 18.78
N PRO A 309 15.38 -9.39 18.52
CA PRO A 309 16.31 -10.00 19.47
C PRO A 309 16.42 -9.29 20.83
N HIS A 310 16.19 -7.98 20.88
CA HIS A 310 16.34 -7.20 22.12
C HIS A 310 15.22 -7.40 23.14
N PHE A 311 14.12 -8.08 22.78
CA PHE A 311 13.12 -8.58 23.72
C PHE A 311 13.35 -10.03 24.14
N LYS A 312 14.42 -10.70 23.67
CA LYS A 312 14.78 -12.07 24.09
C LYS A 312 15.87 -12.02 25.15
N THR A 313 15.62 -12.62 26.31
CA THR A 313 16.62 -12.81 27.37
C THR A 313 17.68 -13.83 26.94
N ALA A 314 18.77 -13.96 27.70
CA ALA A 314 19.84 -14.92 27.41
C ALA A 314 19.36 -16.39 27.42
N ASP A 315 18.31 -16.70 28.18
CA ASP A 315 17.59 -17.98 28.20
C ASP A 315 16.55 -18.13 27.07
N GLY A 316 16.48 -17.19 26.13
CA GLY A 316 15.57 -17.21 24.98
C GLY A 316 14.12 -16.85 25.29
N VAL A 317 13.81 -16.54 26.56
CA VAL A 317 12.48 -16.13 27.01
C VAL A 317 12.20 -14.70 26.56
N ILE A 318 10.98 -14.46 26.10
CA ILE A 318 10.54 -13.13 25.70
C ILE A 318 10.27 -12.28 26.97
N GLU A 319 10.77 -11.04 27.00
CA GLU A 319 10.61 -10.09 28.09
C GLU A 319 10.22 -8.70 27.55
N TYR A 320 9.22 -8.07 28.16
CA TYR A 320 8.77 -6.72 27.82
C TYR A 320 8.44 -5.93 29.10
N GLN A 321 8.97 -4.71 29.21
CA GLN A 321 8.87 -3.87 30.43
C GLN A 321 9.27 -4.63 31.72
N SER A 322 10.35 -5.42 31.65
CA SER A 322 10.84 -6.30 32.74
C SER A 322 9.87 -7.40 33.18
N ILE A 323 8.81 -7.68 32.40
CA ILE A 323 7.89 -8.79 32.60
C ILE A 323 8.26 -9.92 31.65
N ARG A 324 8.65 -11.07 32.21
CA ARG A 324 8.93 -12.29 31.45
C ARG A 324 7.64 -12.96 30.98
N LEU A 325 7.62 -13.34 29.71
CA LEU A 325 6.49 -13.97 29.01
C LEU A 325 6.92 -15.37 28.49
N PRO A 326 7.22 -16.34 29.36
CA PRO A 326 7.71 -17.68 28.98
C PRO A 326 6.71 -18.51 28.16
N LYS A 327 5.46 -18.04 28.11
CA LYS A 327 4.33 -18.60 27.39
C LYS A 327 4.12 -17.98 25.99
N LEU A 328 4.83 -16.90 25.68
CA LEU A 328 4.80 -16.22 24.39
C LEU A 328 5.89 -16.82 23.50
N THR A 329 5.47 -17.39 22.38
CA THR A 329 6.33 -18.08 21.41
C THR A 329 5.97 -17.63 20.00
N GLU A 330 6.78 -17.97 19.00
CA GLU A 330 6.44 -17.69 17.61
C GLU A 330 5.16 -18.42 17.16
N GLU A 331 4.89 -19.63 17.68
CA GLU A 331 3.62 -20.32 17.47
C GLU A 331 2.43 -19.52 18.02
N THR A 332 2.61 -18.77 19.11
CA THR A 332 1.53 -17.99 19.74
C THR A 332 0.95 -16.95 18.78
N ALA A 333 1.75 -16.39 17.87
CA ALA A 333 1.24 -15.50 16.82
C ALA A 333 0.34 -16.23 15.81
N VAL A 334 0.80 -17.38 15.30
CA VAL A 334 0.05 -18.24 14.37
C VAL A 334 -1.29 -18.68 14.97
N LYS A 335 -1.31 -18.93 16.28
CA LYS A 335 -2.51 -19.33 17.04
C LYS A 335 -3.58 -18.23 17.08
N TYR A 336 -3.20 -16.98 17.32
CA TYR A 336 -4.13 -15.85 17.22
C TYR A 336 -4.54 -15.57 15.77
N HIS A 337 -3.61 -15.73 14.81
CA HIS A 337 -3.86 -15.53 13.38
C HIS A 337 -4.96 -16.46 12.85
N GLN A 338 -4.84 -17.77 13.12
CA GLN A 338 -5.82 -18.79 12.72
C GLN A 338 -7.23 -18.50 13.27
N ALA A 339 -7.32 -18.07 14.54
CA ALA A 339 -8.59 -17.69 15.13
C ALA A 339 -9.18 -16.42 14.47
N CYS A 340 -8.35 -15.42 14.19
CA CYS A 340 -8.78 -14.20 13.50
C CYS A 340 -9.28 -14.50 12.07
N ILE A 341 -8.52 -15.26 11.28
CA ILE A 341 -8.91 -15.69 9.93
C ILE A 341 -10.25 -16.45 9.96
N ALA A 342 -10.45 -17.37 10.90
CA ALA A 342 -11.70 -18.12 11.01
C ALA A 342 -12.93 -17.21 11.24
N TYR A 343 -12.79 -16.15 12.04
CA TYR A 343 -13.82 -15.11 12.16
C TYR A 343 -13.99 -14.34 10.84
N LEU A 344 -12.90 -13.85 10.24
CA LEU A 344 -12.97 -13.00 9.05
C LEU A 344 -13.60 -13.72 7.85
N ILE A 345 -13.20 -14.96 7.56
CA ILE A 345 -13.77 -15.76 6.45
C ILE A 345 -15.27 -15.96 6.65
N LYS A 346 -15.70 -16.32 7.87
CA LYS A 346 -17.14 -16.52 8.17
C LYS A 346 -17.93 -15.23 7.97
N LEU A 347 -17.44 -14.12 8.54
CA LEU A 347 -18.13 -12.83 8.54
C LEU A 347 -18.09 -12.10 7.18
N ALA A 348 -17.11 -12.40 6.32
CA ALA A 348 -17.07 -11.86 4.96
C ALA A 348 -18.16 -12.41 4.04
N THR A 349 -18.80 -13.54 4.41
CA THR A 349 -19.94 -14.12 3.68
C THR A 349 -21.31 -13.62 4.15
N ASP A 350 -21.36 -12.82 5.21
CA ASP A 350 -22.58 -12.28 5.82
C ASP A 350 -22.80 -10.82 5.38
N PRO A 351 -23.91 -10.50 4.68
CA PRO A 351 -24.16 -9.16 4.12
C PRO A 351 -24.24 -8.01 5.14
N GLU A 352 -24.60 -8.29 6.40
CA GLU A 352 -24.65 -7.29 7.46
C GLU A 352 -23.26 -7.12 8.11
N HIS A 353 -22.54 -8.23 8.29
CA HIS A 353 -21.24 -8.23 8.96
C HIS A 353 -20.08 -7.76 8.08
N VAL A 354 -20.13 -7.96 6.77
CA VAL A 354 -19.10 -7.48 5.84
C VAL A 354 -18.94 -5.95 5.84
N ARG A 355 -19.93 -5.21 6.37
CA ARG A 355 -19.91 -3.75 6.54
C ARG A 355 -19.35 -3.26 7.90
N ASP A 356 -18.93 -4.16 8.78
CA ASP A 356 -18.42 -3.82 10.11
C ASP A 356 -16.98 -3.27 10.03
N GLU A 357 -16.82 -1.98 10.32
CA GLU A 357 -15.53 -1.24 10.28
C GLU A 357 -14.43 -1.92 11.12
N ASN A 358 -14.81 -2.62 12.19
CA ASN A 358 -13.86 -3.32 13.05
C ASN A 358 -13.23 -4.54 12.35
N LEU A 359 -13.94 -5.15 11.41
CA LEU A 359 -13.43 -6.29 10.62
C LEU A 359 -12.47 -5.82 9.53
N LEU A 360 -12.72 -4.65 8.92
CA LEU A 360 -11.78 -4.02 8.01
C LEU A 360 -10.47 -3.66 8.74
N ALA A 361 -10.56 -3.03 9.92
CA ALA A 361 -9.38 -2.75 10.74
C ALA A 361 -8.64 -4.03 11.18
N ALA A 362 -9.36 -5.11 11.50
CA ALA A 362 -8.75 -6.41 11.82
C ALA A 362 -8.03 -7.02 10.61
N ALA A 363 -8.62 -6.96 9.42
CA ALA A 363 -8.03 -7.44 8.17
C ALA A 363 -6.79 -6.62 7.76
N VAL A 364 -6.81 -5.30 7.97
CA VAL A 364 -5.65 -4.40 7.79
C VAL A 364 -4.49 -4.77 8.71
N ILE A 365 -4.75 -5.00 10.00
CA ILE A 365 -3.73 -5.41 10.99
C ILE A 365 -3.18 -6.79 10.65
N LEU A 366 -4.03 -7.75 10.26
CA LEU A 366 -3.56 -9.07 9.82
C LEU A 366 -2.69 -8.97 8.56
N ARG A 367 -3.08 -8.17 7.57
CA ARG A 367 -2.29 -7.96 6.34
C ARG A 367 -0.89 -7.43 6.66
N TYR A 368 -0.75 -6.56 7.66
CA TYR A 368 0.57 -6.10 8.10
C TYR A 368 1.37 -7.23 8.77
N TYR A 369 0.71 -8.11 9.53
CA TYR A 369 1.34 -9.33 10.04
C TYR A 369 1.88 -10.23 8.89
N GLU A 370 1.16 -10.33 7.76
CA GLU A 370 1.65 -11.07 6.59
C GLU A 370 2.89 -10.44 5.93
N GLU A 371 2.99 -9.11 5.94
CA GLU A 371 4.15 -8.39 5.41
C GLU A 371 5.44 -8.61 6.24
N ILE A 372 5.31 -8.85 7.55
CA ILE A 372 6.45 -9.10 8.44
C ILE A 372 6.78 -10.59 8.66
N ASP A 373 5.86 -11.52 8.34
CA ASP A 373 6.03 -12.95 8.60
C ASP A 373 6.35 -13.75 7.33
N PRO A 374 7.63 -14.04 7.03
CA PRO A 374 8.01 -14.79 5.83
C PRO A 374 7.67 -16.29 5.89
N SER A 375 7.06 -16.78 6.97
CA SER A 375 6.71 -18.20 7.14
C SER A 375 5.32 -18.59 6.63
N LEU A 376 4.48 -17.62 6.26
CA LEU A 376 3.13 -17.86 5.76
C LEU A 376 3.12 -18.48 4.36
N THR A 377 2.13 -19.34 4.09
CA THR A 377 2.04 -20.02 2.80
C THR A 377 1.36 -19.14 1.74
N GLY A 378 1.59 -19.46 0.46
CA GLY A 378 0.93 -18.76 -0.64
C GLY A 378 -0.60 -18.94 -0.68
N GLU A 379 -1.14 -19.97 -0.02
CA GLU A 379 -2.59 -20.25 0.03
C GLU A 379 -3.28 -19.41 1.13
N ASP A 380 -2.66 -19.29 2.30
CA ASP A 380 -3.14 -18.43 3.40
C ASP A 380 -3.25 -16.98 2.91
N ILE A 381 -2.18 -16.47 2.30
CA ILE A 381 -2.09 -15.10 1.75
C ILE A 381 -3.15 -14.86 0.67
N LYS A 382 -3.38 -15.81 -0.26
CA LYS A 382 -4.45 -15.69 -1.27
C LYS A 382 -5.83 -15.58 -0.60
N THR A 383 -6.07 -16.36 0.44
CA THR A 383 -7.35 -16.39 1.17
C THR A 383 -7.58 -15.10 1.95
N LEU A 384 -6.56 -14.55 2.64
CA LEU A 384 -6.71 -13.27 3.32
C LEU A 384 -6.87 -12.12 2.33
N ILE A 385 -6.12 -12.08 1.22
CA ILE A 385 -6.27 -11.04 0.18
C ILE A 385 -7.71 -10.99 -0.34
N HIS A 386 -8.32 -12.13 -0.67
CA HIS A 386 -9.72 -12.16 -1.11
C HIS A 386 -10.69 -11.66 -0.02
N THR A 387 -10.51 -12.15 1.20
CA THR A 387 -11.33 -11.75 2.37
C THR A 387 -11.22 -10.24 2.65
N PHE A 388 -10.02 -9.69 2.56
CA PHE A 388 -9.73 -8.26 2.68
C PHE A 388 -10.38 -7.43 1.57
N GLN A 389 -10.33 -7.90 0.31
CA GLN A 389 -10.99 -7.24 -0.81
C GLN A 389 -12.53 -7.20 -0.63
N LEU A 390 -13.14 -8.25 -0.06
CA LEU A 390 -14.57 -8.25 0.26
C LEU A 390 -14.93 -7.14 1.27
N PHE A 391 -14.19 -7.03 2.38
CA PHE A 391 -14.41 -5.95 3.36
C PHE A 391 -14.19 -4.56 2.76
N VAL A 392 -13.10 -4.36 2.00
CA VAL A 392 -12.81 -3.10 1.32
C VAL A 392 -13.95 -2.69 0.39
N ASN A 393 -14.41 -3.60 -0.47
CA ASN A 393 -15.43 -3.31 -1.47
C ASN A 393 -16.80 -3.07 -0.83
N ALA A 394 -17.16 -3.84 0.20
CA ALA A 394 -18.42 -3.67 0.94
C ALA A 394 -18.48 -2.38 1.77
N GLN A 395 -17.32 -1.86 2.17
CA GLN A 395 -17.16 -0.63 2.95
C GLN A 395 -16.66 0.54 2.10
N ALA A 396 -16.70 0.43 0.77
CA ALA A 396 -16.32 1.51 -0.15
C ALA A 396 -16.99 2.85 0.20
N ASN A 397 -16.29 3.96 -0.06
CA ASN A 397 -16.76 5.32 0.23
C ASN A 397 -18.18 5.56 -0.35
N PRO A 398 -19.20 5.85 0.47
CA PRO A 398 -20.55 6.11 -0.04
C PRO A 398 -20.65 7.39 -0.88
N TYR A 399 -19.66 8.29 -0.78
CA TYR A 399 -19.59 9.53 -1.55
C TYR A 399 -18.78 9.42 -2.85
N ALA A 400 -18.31 8.21 -3.20
CA ALA A 400 -17.51 7.95 -4.41
C ALA A 400 -18.09 8.56 -5.69
N TYR A 401 -19.42 8.51 -5.81
CA TYR A 401 -20.18 8.93 -6.99
C TYR A 401 -20.82 10.32 -6.84
N SER A 402 -20.61 11.04 -5.73
CA SER A 402 -21.12 12.41 -5.54
C SER A 402 -20.53 13.43 -6.52
N MET A 403 -19.46 13.05 -7.22
CA MET A 403 -18.76 13.86 -8.23
C MET A 403 -19.09 13.44 -9.68
N ASP A 404 -19.90 12.40 -9.91
CA ASP A 404 -20.38 12.04 -11.25
C ASP A 404 -21.77 12.64 -11.51
N ASP A 405 -21.92 13.25 -12.68
CA ASP A 405 -22.97 14.24 -12.99
C ASP A 405 -24.37 13.59 -13.02
N GLY A 406 -25.05 13.57 -11.87
CA GLY A 406 -26.44 13.14 -11.67
C GLY A 406 -26.73 11.64 -11.75
N LYS A 407 -25.81 10.81 -12.27
CA LYS A 407 -26.09 9.41 -12.65
C LYS A 407 -26.33 8.41 -11.51
N HIS A 408 -25.82 8.69 -10.32
CA HIS A 408 -25.75 7.71 -9.23
C HIS A 408 -26.34 8.23 -7.90
N THR A 409 -27.26 9.19 -7.99
CA THR A 409 -27.96 9.77 -6.82
C THR A 409 -28.78 8.74 -6.03
N GLU A 410 -29.14 7.61 -6.63
CA GLU A 410 -29.85 6.49 -5.98
C GLU A 410 -29.04 5.77 -4.88
N TYR A 411 -27.70 5.91 -4.86
CA TYR A 411 -26.82 5.33 -3.85
C TYR A 411 -26.52 6.28 -2.68
N LEU A 412 -26.98 7.53 -2.73
CA LEU A 412 -26.82 8.49 -1.63
C LEU A 412 -27.70 8.09 -0.45
N ARG A 413 -27.16 8.15 0.78
CA ARG A 413 -28.01 8.06 1.97
C ARG A 413 -29.04 9.20 1.95
N PRO A 414 -30.33 8.94 2.22
CA PRO A 414 -31.34 9.99 2.30
C PRO A 414 -30.93 11.10 3.27
N GLY A 415 -30.78 12.33 2.76
CA GLY A 415 -30.33 13.50 3.51
C GLY A 415 -28.92 14.02 3.18
N SER A 416 -28.09 13.28 2.44
CA SER A 416 -26.67 13.64 2.21
C SER A 416 -26.39 14.81 1.24
N ALA A 417 -27.40 15.44 0.65
CA ALA A 417 -27.23 16.50 -0.37
C ALA A 417 -26.93 17.90 0.19
N VAL A 418 -27.09 18.12 1.50
CA VAL A 418 -26.75 19.38 2.17
C VAL A 418 -25.50 19.15 3.04
N GLY A 419 -24.51 20.05 2.92
CA GLY A 419 -23.24 19.93 3.65
C GLY A 419 -22.22 18.96 3.03
N THR A 420 -22.25 18.74 1.71
CA THR A 420 -21.40 17.74 1.02
C THR A 420 -19.90 17.87 1.32
N PHE A 421 -19.37 19.09 1.44
CA PHE A 421 -17.97 19.31 1.83
C PHE A 421 -17.68 18.93 3.28
N ASP A 422 -18.55 19.30 4.23
CA ASP A 422 -18.42 18.89 5.63
C ASP A 422 -18.52 17.36 5.76
N ASN A 423 -19.42 16.73 4.99
CA ASN A 423 -19.56 15.28 4.89
C ASN A 423 -18.29 14.61 4.32
N CYS A 424 -17.66 15.19 3.31
CA CYS A 424 -16.39 14.71 2.75
C CYS A 424 -15.23 14.84 3.76
N LEU A 425 -15.05 15.99 4.41
CA LEU A 425 -13.97 16.16 5.39
C LEU A 425 -14.20 15.28 6.63
N ALA A 426 -15.45 15.14 7.08
CA ALA A 426 -15.81 14.21 8.16
C ALA A 426 -15.53 12.76 7.76
N TYR A 427 -15.80 12.36 6.51
CA TYR A 427 -15.43 11.05 5.99
C TYR A 427 -13.90 10.85 5.97
N LEU A 428 -13.12 11.81 5.48
CA LEU A 428 -11.64 11.73 5.46
C LEU A 428 -11.01 11.68 6.87
N LYS A 429 -11.76 12.12 7.90
CA LYS A 429 -11.43 12.03 9.34
C LYS A 429 -12.07 10.84 10.06
N SER A 430 -12.76 9.94 9.35
CA SER A 430 -13.44 8.78 9.94
C SER A 430 -12.53 7.58 10.19
N PHE A 431 -12.95 6.67 11.07
CA PHE A 431 -12.27 5.40 11.34
C PHE A 431 -12.20 4.50 10.08
N GLN A 432 -13.29 4.48 9.30
CA GLN A 432 -13.38 3.83 8.01
C GLN A 432 -12.28 4.32 7.04
N HIS A 433 -12.16 5.64 6.84
CA HIS A 433 -11.12 6.19 5.96
C HIS A 433 -9.71 6.05 6.53
N ALA A 434 -9.52 6.10 7.86
CA ALA A 434 -8.24 5.77 8.48
C ALA A 434 -7.81 4.32 8.17
N SER A 435 -8.74 3.37 8.19
CA SER A 435 -8.48 1.98 7.77
C SER A 435 -8.14 1.89 6.27
N PHE A 436 -8.82 2.66 5.41
CA PHE A 436 -8.49 2.73 3.99
C PHE A 436 -7.14 3.37 3.68
N ARG A 437 -6.72 4.41 4.43
CA ARG A 437 -5.39 5.02 4.31
C ARG A 437 -4.28 3.99 4.52
N VAL A 438 -4.42 3.15 5.54
CA VAL A 438 -3.48 2.04 5.77
C VAL A 438 -3.56 1.02 4.64
N ALA A 439 -4.76 0.55 4.29
CA ALA A 439 -4.98 -0.42 3.21
C ALA A 439 -4.30 0.01 1.90
N LEU A 440 -4.44 1.29 1.54
CA LEU A 440 -3.83 1.88 0.35
C LEU A 440 -2.31 1.92 0.43
N ARG A 441 -1.71 2.26 1.57
CA ARG A 441 -0.24 2.18 1.76
C ARG A 441 0.28 0.76 1.59
N GLN A 442 -0.36 -0.23 2.21
CA GLN A 442 0.03 -1.64 2.08
C GLN A 442 -0.14 -2.16 0.64
N GLU A 443 -1.18 -1.69 -0.05
CA GLU A 443 -1.40 -2.03 -1.45
C GLU A 443 -0.36 -1.37 -2.37
N ILE A 444 0.00 -0.11 -2.17
CA ILE A 444 1.09 0.56 -2.92
C ILE A 444 2.40 -0.20 -2.74
N THR A 445 2.79 -0.50 -1.49
CA THR A 445 3.99 -1.29 -1.17
C THR A 445 4.01 -2.62 -1.92
N ILE A 446 2.93 -3.41 -1.83
CA ILE A 446 2.87 -4.75 -2.43
C ILE A 446 2.73 -4.68 -3.96
N ALA A 447 1.98 -3.72 -4.51
CA ALA A 447 1.81 -3.54 -5.95
C ALA A 447 3.12 -3.11 -6.63
N PHE A 448 3.88 -2.21 -6.00
CA PHE A 448 5.20 -1.77 -6.48
C PHE A 448 6.21 -2.92 -6.44
N LEU A 449 6.31 -3.65 -5.32
CA LEU A 449 7.23 -4.79 -5.15
C LEU A 449 6.91 -5.97 -6.07
N LYS A 450 5.62 -6.22 -6.35
CA LYS A 450 5.16 -7.30 -7.24
C LYS A 450 4.96 -6.85 -8.69
N GLN A 451 5.25 -5.58 -9.02
CA GLN A 451 5.09 -4.99 -10.37
C GLN A 451 3.71 -5.30 -10.98
N ARG A 452 2.64 -4.97 -10.24
CA ARG A 452 1.25 -5.28 -10.61
C ARG A 452 0.32 -4.08 -10.41
N ALA A 453 -0.83 -4.14 -11.07
CA ALA A 453 -1.94 -3.20 -10.89
C ALA A 453 -2.40 -3.11 -9.43
N VAL A 454 -3.02 -1.99 -9.06
CA VAL A 454 -3.65 -1.80 -7.75
C VAL A 454 -5.00 -2.52 -7.75
N ARG A 455 -5.23 -3.37 -6.73
CA ARG A 455 -6.43 -4.21 -6.59
C ARG A 455 -7.54 -3.58 -5.72
N LEU A 456 -7.31 -2.35 -5.25
CA LEU A 456 -8.27 -1.57 -4.47
C LEU A 456 -9.13 -0.72 -5.43
N PRO A 457 -10.43 -0.49 -5.14
CA PRO A 457 -11.34 0.27 -6.02
C PRO A 457 -11.03 1.77 -5.97
N LEU A 458 -10.10 2.22 -6.81
CA LEU A 458 -9.55 3.58 -6.79
C LEU A 458 -10.61 4.67 -7.01
N GLU A 459 -11.67 4.36 -7.75
CA GLU A 459 -12.81 5.23 -8.02
C GLU A 459 -13.46 5.75 -6.72
N THR A 460 -13.37 4.97 -5.65
CA THR A 460 -13.96 5.31 -4.34
C THR A 460 -13.25 6.45 -3.62
N TRP A 461 -12.03 6.78 -4.03
CA TRP A 461 -11.24 7.89 -3.50
C TRP A 461 -11.11 9.07 -4.49
N SER A 462 -12.03 9.18 -5.45
CA SER A 462 -12.14 10.30 -6.40
C SER A 462 -12.06 11.70 -5.74
N VAL A 463 -12.55 11.83 -4.51
CA VAL A 463 -12.44 13.04 -3.65
C VAL A 463 -11.00 13.51 -3.42
N LEU A 464 -10.00 12.62 -3.51
CA LEU A 464 -8.57 12.93 -3.38
C LEU A 464 -7.92 13.37 -4.71
N GLN A 465 -8.70 13.68 -5.75
CA GLN A 465 -8.15 14.17 -7.03
C GLN A 465 -7.89 15.70 -7.06
N GLY A 466 -8.46 16.46 -6.12
CA GLY A 466 -8.38 17.92 -6.10
C GLY A 466 -7.03 18.51 -5.64
N PHE A 467 -6.87 19.81 -5.89
CA PHE A 467 -5.75 20.64 -5.40
C PHE A 467 -6.22 21.81 -4.53
N ASP A 468 -7.48 21.76 -4.08
CA ASP A 468 -8.11 22.70 -3.15
C ASP A 468 -7.38 22.75 -1.80
N GLU A 469 -7.39 23.92 -1.14
CA GLU A 469 -6.75 24.12 0.16
C GLU A 469 -7.35 23.16 1.21
N ALA A 470 -6.48 22.35 1.82
CA ALA A 470 -6.88 21.29 2.74
C ALA A 470 -5.80 21.05 3.81
N GLU A 471 -6.17 20.35 4.87
CA GLU A 471 -5.25 19.94 5.95
C GLU A 471 -4.14 19.02 5.43
N ASP A 472 -2.96 19.05 6.05
CA ASP A 472 -1.75 18.33 5.61
C ASP A 472 -1.96 16.82 5.40
N PHE A 473 -2.87 16.22 6.17
CA PHE A 473 -3.20 14.81 6.04
C PHE A 473 -3.97 14.50 4.75
N VAL A 474 -4.84 15.42 4.29
CA VAL A 474 -5.55 15.30 3.01
C VAL A 474 -4.55 15.38 1.87
N TRP A 475 -3.58 16.30 1.95
CA TRP A 475 -2.49 16.36 0.98
C TRP A 475 -1.67 15.07 0.97
N SER A 476 -1.31 14.49 2.12
CA SER A 476 -0.63 13.19 2.18
C SER A 476 -1.45 12.08 1.51
N ASP A 477 -2.76 12.04 1.75
CA ASP A 477 -3.69 11.12 1.09
C ASP A 477 -3.76 11.33 -0.44
N ARG A 478 -3.74 12.58 -0.92
CA ARG A 478 -3.66 12.91 -2.36
C ARG A 478 -2.38 12.34 -3.00
N HIS A 479 -1.23 12.39 -2.32
CA HIS A 479 0.01 11.77 -2.81
C HIS A 479 -0.09 10.24 -2.89
N LEU A 480 -0.68 9.60 -1.89
CA LEU A 480 -0.94 8.15 -1.89
C LEU A 480 -1.86 7.75 -3.05
N TYR A 481 -2.97 8.47 -3.22
CA TYR A 481 -3.91 8.26 -4.32
C TYR A 481 -3.27 8.47 -5.69
N HIS A 482 -2.44 9.50 -5.85
CA HIS A 482 -1.66 9.73 -7.07
C HIS A 482 -0.69 8.57 -7.37
N CYS A 483 0.08 8.11 -6.37
CA CYS A 483 0.99 6.98 -6.51
C CYS A 483 0.26 5.70 -6.93
N ALA A 484 -0.92 5.45 -6.36
CA ALA A 484 -1.78 4.33 -6.77
C ALA A 484 -2.32 4.46 -8.20
N LYS A 485 -2.69 5.67 -8.66
CA LYS A 485 -3.06 5.92 -10.07
C LYS A 485 -1.89 5.71 -11.03
N VAL A 486 -0.66 6.04 -10.62
CA VAL A 486 0.55 5.77 -11.43
C VAL A 486 0.83 4.27 -11.51
N LEU A 487 0.75 3.52 -10.40
CA LEU A 487 0.83 2.06 -10.42
C LEU A 487 -0.24 1.43 -11.33
N GLN A 488 -1.47 1.95 -11.30
CA GLN A 488 -2.54 1.49 -12.19
C GLN A 488 -2.26 1.79 -13.67
N PHE A 489 -1.61 2.91 -13.99
CA PHE A 489 -1.16 3.20 -15.36
C PHE A 489 -0.01 2.28 -15.81
N CYS A 490 0.98 2.05 -14.95
CA CYS A 490 2.14 1.22 -15.29
C CYS A 490 1.79 -0.26 -15.50
N PHE A 491 0.82 -0.79 -14.76
CA PHE A 491 0.58 -2.25 -14.66
C PHE A 491 -0.88 -2.68 -14.86
N GLY A 492 -1.83 -1.76 -15.03
CA GLY A 492 -3.27 -2.06 -15.06
C GLY A 492 -3.89 -2.32 -16.43
N GLY A 493 -3.18 -1.98 -17.52
CA GLY A 493 -3.68 -2.02 -18.90
C GLY A 493 -4.65 -0.88 -19.22
N ASP A 494 -4.49 -0.26 -20.38
CA ASP A 494 -5.36 0.86 -20.84
C ASP A 494 -6.75 0.34 -21.26
N ASN A 495 -7.67 0.26 -20.30
CA ASN A 495 -9.08 -0.05 -20.54
C ASN A 495 -9.97 1.13 -20.08
N ASN A 496 -10.72 1.70 -21.03
CA ASN A 496 -11.85 2.65 -20.87
C ASN A 496 -11.57 4.16 -20.67
N SER A 497 -10.34 4.66 -20.71
CA SER A 497 -10.10 6.12 -20.57
C SER A 497 -10.32 6.94 -21.86
N GLY A 498 -10.27 6.30 -23.04
CA GLY A 498 -10.32 6.96 -24.34
C GLY A 498 -9.08 7.77 -24.72
N LYS A 499 -8.10 7.90 -23.80
CA LYS A 499 -6.83 8.60 -24.01
C LYS A 499 -5.76 7.64 -24.53
N THR A 500 -4.76 8.19 -25.22
CA THR A 500 -3.53 7.46 -25.55
C THR A 500 -2.61 7.32 -24.32
N GLN A 501 -1.72 6.33 -24.35
CA GLN A 501 -0.70 6.13 -23.32
C GLN A 501 0.15 7.40 -23.07
N ILE A 502 0.41 8.19 -24.12
CA ILE A 502 1.19 9.45 -24.04
C ILE A 502 0.40 10.53 -23.30
N GLU A 503 -0.87 10.75 -23.67
CA GLU A 503 -1.75 11.71 -22.99
C GLU A 503 -1.98 11.31 -21.53
N ARG A 504 -2.12 10.02 -21.25
CA ARG A 504 -2.31 9.51 -19.88
C ARG A 504 -1.04 9.66 -19.04
N TRP A 505 0.13 9.41 -19.61
CA TRP A 505 1.41 9.68 -18.96
C TRP A 505 1.60 11.18 -18.68
N SER A 506 1.25 12.04 -19.64
CA SER A 506 1.32 13.51 -19.45
C SER A 506 0.42 13.95 -18.31
N GLU A 507 -0.86 13.54 -18.29
CA GLU A 507 -1.80 13.87 -17.19
C GLU A 507 -1.26 13.47 -15.81
N LEU A 508 -0.57 12.32 -15.72
CA LEU A 508 0.04 11.86 -14.48
C LEU A 508 1.31 12.65 -14.13
N ARG A 509 2.17 12.99 -15.09
CA ARG A 509 3.36 13.82 -14.85
C ARG A 509 3.01 15.27 -14.50
N ASP A 510 1.96 15.82 -15.12
CA ASP A 510 1.45 17.16 -14.88
C ASP A 510 0.91 17.32 -13.45
N PHE A 511 0.54 16.24 -12.76
CA PHE A 511 0.17 16.26 -11.34
C PHE A 511 1.28 16.90 -10.48
N GLU A 512 2.55 16.58 -10.73
CA GLU A 512 3.68 17.14 -9.97
C GLU A 512 3.81 18.65 -10.17
N THR A 513 3.50 19.16 -11.37
CA THR A 513 3.52 20.59 -11.68
C THR A 513 2.37 21.35 -11.01
N HIS A 514 1.16 20.79 -11.02
CA HIS A 514 0.01 21.37 -10.30
C HIS A 514 0.23 21.32 -8.78
N TRP A 515 0.79 20.22 -8.26
CA TRP A 515 1.20 20.09 -6.87
C TRP A 515 2.23 21.16 -6.49
N ASP A 516 3.30 21.36 -7.25
CA ASP A 516 4.34 22.33 -6.91
C ASP A 516 3.82 23.77 -6.82
N GLN A 517 2.79 24.10 -7.62
CA GLN A 517 2.10 25.39 -7.62
C GLN A 517 1.10 25.56 -6.46
N SER A 518 0.45 24.48 -6.01
CA SER A 518 -0.63 24.52 -5.01
C SER A 518 -0.22 24.04 -3.61
N LYS A 519 0.97 23.48 -3.45
CA LYS A 519 1.41 22.86 -2.19
C LYS A 519 1.41 23.85 -1.02
N PRO A 520 0.93 23.44 0.17
CA PRO A 520 1.10 24.23 1.37
C PRO A 520 2.57 24.40 1.76
N LEU A 521 2.88 25.50 2.45
CA LEU A 521 4.21 25.76 3.01
C LEU A 521 4.68 24.67 3.99
N SER A 522 3.74 23.88 4.56
CA SER A 522 4.04 22.79 5.49
C SER A 522 4.83 21.63 4.84
N PHE A 523 4.67 21.42 3.54
CA PHE A 523 5.41 20.43 2.76
C PHE A 523 6.79 20.92 2.29
N MET A 524 7.21 22.13 2.68
CA MET A 524 8.60 22.57 2.46
C MET A 524 9.53 22.00 3.53
N PRO A 525 10.76 21.58 3.17
CA PRO A 525 11.74 21.16 4.18
C PRO A 525 12.15 22.35 5.06
N ILE A 526 12.16 22.13 6.37
CA ILE A 526 12.63 23.10 7.37
C ILE A 526 14.16 23.14 7.46
N HIS A 527 14.82 22.06 7.06
CA HIS A 527 16.27 21.95 6.93
C HIS A 527 16.61 21.03 5.74
N TYR A 528 17.67 21.38 5.03
CA TYR A 528 18.27 20.60 3.96
C TYR A 528 19.79 20.73 4.06
N GLN A 529 20.49 19.60 4.03
CA GLN A 529 21.94 19.50 3.96
C GLN A 529 22.33 18.46 2.90
N GLU A 530 23.23 18.86 2.01
CA GLU A 530 23.83 17.98 0.99
C GLU A 530 24.76 16.93 1.62
N PRO A 531 24.89 15.73 1.03
CA PRO A 531 25.76 14.68 1.54
C PRO A 531 27.24 15.07 1.46
N ASP A 532 27.97 14.94 2.58
CA ASP A 532 29.41 15.16 2.60
C ASP A 532 30.18 13.87 2.27
N ARG A 533 30.48 13.68 0.97
CA ARG A 533 31.28 12.54 0.49
C ARG A 533 32.66 12.45 1.16
N ALA A 534 33.24 13.54 1.69
CA ALA A 534 34.51 13.49 2.42
C ALA A 534 34.38 12.86 3.81
N LYS A 535 33.17 12.84 4.40
CA LYS A 535 32.82 12.07 5.61
C LYS A 535 32.32 10.65 5.31
N GLY A 536 32.19 10.28 4.03
CA GLY A 536 31.55 9.03 3.60
C GLY A 536 30.01 9.10 3.59
N GLU A 537 29.42 10.29 3.70
CA GLU A 537 27.99 10.51 3.56
C GLU A 537 27.61 10.56 2.07
N CYS A 538 26.54 9.87 1.67
CA CYS A 538 26.00 9.87 0.31
C CYS A 538 24.50 10.19 0.24
N LEU A 539 23.79 10.16 1.38
CA LEU A 539 22.38 10.50 1.48
C LEU A 539 22.21 11.93 1.99
N PRO A 540 21.31 12.75 1.42
CA PRO A 540 21.02 14.09 1.93
C PRO A 540 20.27 14.01 3.27
N HIS A 541 20.46 15.04 4.10
CA HIS A 541 19.66 15.23 5.31
C HIS A 541 18.53 16.22 5.02
N ILE A 542 17.27 15.74 5.10
CA ILE A 542 16.08 16.52 4.73
C ILE A 542 15.05 16.41 5.85
N TRP A 543 14.78 17.52 6.53
CA TRP A 543 13.83 17.57 7.65
C TRP A 543 12.55 18.26 7.23
N TYR A 544 11.42 17.64 7.54
CA TYR A 544 10.07 18.21 7.40
C TYR A 544 9.43 18.37 8.79
N MET A 545 8.35 19.13 8.90
CA MET A 545 7.73 19.40 10.21
C MET A 545 7.06 18.18 10.84
N ALA A 546 6.56 17.24 10.03
CA ALA A 546 5.87 16.05 10.51
C ALA A 546 6.02 14.84 9.58
N GLU A 547 5.85 13.65 10.16
CA GLU A 547 5.88 12.35 9.46
C GLU A 547 4.82 12.22 8.35
N VAL A 548 3.70 12.93 8.47
CA VAL A 548 2.64 13.00 7.44
C VAL A 548 3.13 13.65 6.14
N HIS A 549 4.03 14.65 6.21
CA HIS A 549 4.64 15.27 5.03
C HIS A 549 5.64 14.31 4.38
N VAL A 550 6.47 13.67 5.21
CA VAL A 550 7.47 12.69 4.78
C VAL A 550 6.81 11.53 4.02
N THR A 551 5.81 10.89 4.60
CA THR A 551 5.13 9.75 3.95
C THR A 551 4.35 10.14 2.70
N GLY A 552 3.80 11.35 2.62
CA GLY A 552 3.20 11.87 1.38
C GLY A 552 4.25 12.05 0.28
N LEU A 553 5.35 12.74 0.58
CA LEU A 553 6.41 13.04 -0.38
C LEU A 553 7.18 11.80 -0.84
N LEU A 554 7.46 10.84 0.05
CA LEU A 554 8.06 9.56 -0.31
C LEU A 554 7.14 8.74 -1.25
N SER A 555 5.82 8.86 -1.10
CA SER A 555 4.85 8.24 -2.02
C SER A 555 4.86 8.91 -3.40
N LEU A 556 5.04 10.23 -3.45
CA LEU A 556 5.25 10.97 -4.70
C LEU A 556 6.58 10.59 -5.37
N ASP A 557 7.64 10.35 -4.59
CA ASP A 557 8.94 9.93 -5.10
C ASP A 557 8.87 8.53 -5.74
N LEU A 558 8.12 7.60 -5.14
CA LEU A 558 7.81 6.29 -5.77
C LEU A 558 7.03 6.48 -7.08
N ALA A 559 6.05 7.38 -7.12
CA ALA A 559 5.30 7.70 -8.34
C ALA A 559 6.23 8.28 -9.43
N ARG A 560 7.17 9.16 -9.05
CA ARG A 560 8.18 9.73 -9.94
C ARG A 560 9.07 8.64 -10.57
N ILE A 561 9.62 7.72 -9.77
CA ILE A 561 10.43 6.58 -10.28
C ILE A 561 9.68 5.84 -11.40
N LEU A 562 8.39 5.51 -11.17
CA LEU A 562 7.56 4.84 -12.16
C LEU A 562 7.34 5.68 -13.41
N LEU A 563 6.98 6.97 -13.28
CA LEU A 563 6.75 7.85 -14.43
C LEU A 563 8.02 8.08 -15.26
N THR A 564 9.20 8.11 -14.62
CA THR A 564 10.49 8.21 -15.32
C THR A 564 10.80 6.95 -16.14
N VAL A 565 10.56 5.76 -15.58
CA VAL A 565 10.83 4.47 -16.26
C VAL A 565 9.78 4.16 -17.34
N TYR A 566 8.50 4.44 -17.09
CA TYR A 566 7.37 4.14 -17.99
C TYR A 566 7.04 5.28 -18.97
N ASN A 567 7.96 6.22 -19.20
CA ASN A 567 7.75 7.32 -20.13
C ASN A 567 7.64 6.82 -21.59
N PRO A 568 6.48 6.95 -22.26
CA PRO A 568 6.24 6.40 -23.59
C PRO A 568 6.99 7.17 -24.69
N ASN A 569 7.52 8.36 -24.40
CA ASN A 569 8.28 9.19 -25.35
C ASN A 569 9.74 8.73 -25.54
N ILE A 570 10.20 7.75 -24.75
CA ILE A 570 11.60 7.31 -24.77
C ILE A 570 11.89 6.48 -26.03
N PRO A 571 12.92 6.83 -26.83
CA PRO A 571 13.29 6.06 -28.01
C PRO A 571 13.63 4.60 -27.66
N ARG A 572 12.91 3.65 -28.25
CA ARG A 572 13.16 2.20 -28.08
C ARG A 572 14.27 1.67 -28.99
N ILE A 573 14.52 2.34 -30.12
CA ILE A 573 15.54 1.98 -31.12
C ILE A 573 16.05 3.23 -31.84
N GLY A 574 17.30 3.22 -32.28
CA GLY A 574 17.91 4.29 -33.07
C GLY A 574 18.99 5.09 -32.35
N PRO A 575 19.46 6.22 -32.93
CA PRO A 575 20.39 7.11 -32.26
C PRO A 575 19.75 7.74 -31.01
N GLY A 576 20.54 7.94 -29.96
CA GLY A 576 20.09 8.56 -28.71
C GLY A 576 19.55 7.60 -27.64
N VAL A 577 19.20 6.34 -27.97
CA VAL A 577 18.66 5.34 -27.01
C VAL A 577 19.56 5.22 -25.77
N THR A 578 20.88 5.03 -25.95
CA THR A 578 21.83 4.91 -24.83
C THR A 578 21.93 6.19 -23.98
N ALA A 579 21.73 7.36 -24.58
CA ALA A 579 21.73 8.63 -23.84
C ALA A 579 20.43 8.79 -23.03
N ALA A 580 19.29 8.41 -23.61
CA ALA A 580 18.01 8.38 -22.90
C ALA A 580 18.04 7.37 -21.74
N GLN A 581 18.54 6.16 -21.96
CA GLN A 581 18.70 5.14 -20.92
C GLN A 581 19.58 5.60 -19.75
N ARG A 582 20.66 6.35 -20.01
CA ARG A 582 21.47 6.96 -18.94
C ARG A 582 20.67 7.99 -18.16
N ARG A 583 19.97 8.92 -18.82
CA ARG A 583 19.12 9.91 -18.13
C ARG A 583 18.05 9.27 -17.24
N ILE A 584 17.43 8.16 -17.67
CA ILE A 584 16.50 7.39 -16.83
C ILE A 584 17.23 6.88 -15.58
N ALA A 585 18.40 6.25 -15.75
CA ALA A 585 19.19 5.72 -14.64
C ALA A 585 19.63 6.82 -13.67
N ASP A 586 20.08 7.96 -14.19
CA ASP A 586 20.50 9.13 -13.42
C ASP A 586 19.31 9.73 -12.63
N GLU A 587 18.15 9.95 -13.26
CA GLU A 587 16.95 10.48 -12.58
C GLU A 587 16.38 9.48 -11.55
N VAL A 588 16.37 8.18 -11.83
CA VAL A 588 15.98 7.14 -10.87
C VAL A 588 16.95 7.09 -9.68
N HIS A 589 18.26 7.19 -9.92
CA HIS A 589 19.29 7.24 -8.87
C HIS A 589 19.09 8.43 -7.95
N ASP A 590 18.97 9.64 -8.50
CA ASP A 590 18.74 10.88 -7.75
C ASP A 590 17.48 10.80 -6.87
N VAL A 591 16.38 10.26 -7.42
CA VAL A 591 15.12 10.11 -6.68
C VAL A 591 15.26 9.08 -5.56
N VAL A 592 15.91 7.93 -5.81
CA VAL A 592 16.12 6.90 -4.77
C VAL A 592 17.05 7.42 -3.65
N ILE A 593 18.11 8.16 -3.97
CA ILE A 593 18.99 8.81 -2.97
C ILE A 593 18.20 9.81 -2.13
N ARG A 594 17.40 10.69 -2.75
CA ARG A 594 16.56 11.67 -2.03
C ARG A 594 15.52 10.99 -1.14
N LEU A 595 14.85 9.95 -1.65
CA LEU A 595 13.84 9.16 -0.94
C LEU A 595 14.47 8.47 0.29
N CYS A 596 15.62 7.83 0.11
CA CYS A 596 16.39 7.20 1.20
C CYS A 596 16.87 8.21 2.25
N GLY A 597 17.41 9.35 1.82
CA GLY A 597 17.84 10.43 2.71
C GLY A 597 16.68 11.01 3.54
N THR A 598 15.54 11.27 2.90
CA THR A 598 14.29 11.72 3.55
C THR A 598 13.80 10.73 4.60
N ALA A 599 13.73 9.42 4.26
CA ALA A 599 13.28 8.39 5.19
C ALA A 599 14.20 8.22 6.42
N VAL A 600 15.53 8.23 6.21
CA VAL A 600 16.52 8.13 7.30
C VAL A 600 16.50 9.37 8.20
N SER A 601 16.29 10.55 7.61
CA SER A 601 16.29 11.85 8.31
C SER A 601 15.15 12.03 9.30
N LEU A 602 14.07 11.27 9.18
CA LEU A 602 12.95 11.28 10.14
C LEU A 602 13.28 10.53 11.44
N GLY A 603 14.31 9.68 11.45
CA GLY A 603 14.82 9.06 12.66
C GLY A 603 15.81 9.96 13.40
N GLY A 604 15.58 10.20 14.69
CA GLY A 604 16.51 10.97 15.51
C GLY A 604 17.88 10.29 15.65
N THR A 605 18.90 11.09 15.98
CA THR A 605 20.24 10.57 16.34
C THR A 605 20.28 9.88 17.71
N ALA A 606 19.23 10.05 18.51
CA ALA A 606 19.05 9.41 19.80
C ALA A 606 18.19 8.15 19.69
N ALA A 607 18.57 7.09 20.41
CA ALA A 607 17.79 5.85 20.52
C ALA A 607 16.35 6.03 21.06
N ALA A 608 16.04 7.21 21.63
CA ALA A 608 14.72 7.57 22.13
C ALA A 608 13.69 7.95 21.04
N THR A 609 14.12 8.17 19.79
CA THR A 609 13.23 8.52 18.67
C THR A 609 13.41 7.50 17.54
N PRO A 610 12.70 6.36 17.58
CA PRO A 610 12.80 5.36 16.52
C PRO A 610 12.43 5.98 15.16
N SER A 611 13.07 5.47 14.10
CA SER A 611 12.71 5.84 12.73
C SER A 611 11.24 5.56 12.45
N SER A 612 10.61 6.38 11.62
CA SER A 612 9.30 6.08 11.04
C SER A 612 9.32 4.74 10.32
N GLN A 613 8.50 3.79 10.77
CA GLN A 613 8.38 2.50 10.08
C GLN A 613 7.80 2.67 8.67
N PRO A 614 6.71 3.45 8.43
CA PRO A 614 6.17 3.62 7.08
C PRO A 614 7.16 4.26 6.11
N ALA A 615 7.90 5.29 6.54
CA ALA A 615 8.92 5.94 5.70
C ALA A 615 10.06 4.96 5.34
N MET A 616 10.53 4.18 6.32
CA MET A 616 11.59 3.18 6.10
C MET A 616 11.12 2.04 5.17
N VAL A 617 9.85 1.65 5.19
CA VAL A 617 9.30 0.68 4.23
C VAL A 617 9.22 1.25 2.82
N GLN A 618 8.86 2.53 2.65
CA GLN A 618 8.89 3.16 1.32
C GLN A 618 10.33 3.27 0.77
N ALA A 619 11.33 3.53 1.62
CA ALA A 619 12.73 3.41 1.23
C ALA A 619 13.14 1.98 0.86
N TYR A 620 12.69 0.98 1.61
CA TYR A 620 12.88 -0.43 1.25
C TYR A 620 12.29 -0.80 -0.12
N VAL A 621 11.07 -0.34 -0.43
CA VAL A 621 10.44 -0.56 -1.75
C VAL A 621 11.32 -0.01 -2.88
N ALA A 622 11.79 1.23 -2.75
CA ALA A 622 12.68 1.85 -3.72
C ALA A 622 14.01 1.10 -3.86
N ILE A 623 14.64 0.72 -2.75
CA ILE A 623 15.91 -0.04 -2.72
C ILE A 623 15.77 -1.42 -3.37
N VAL A 624 14.67 -2.15 -3.12
CA VAL A 624 14.48 -3.50 -3.65
C VAL A 624 14.26 -3.51 -5.16
N VAL A 625 13.56 -2.51 -5.70
CA VAL A 625 13.23 -2.45 -7.13
C VAL A 625 14.31 -1.73 -7.93
N CYS A 626 14.98 -0.72 -7.36
CA CYS A 626 15.94 0.13 -8.07
C CYS A 626 17.40 -0.10 -7.62
N GLY A 627 17.67 -1.03 -6.70
CA GLY A 627 19.02 -1.24 -6.16
C GLY A 627 20.05 -1.67 -7.22
N GLU A 628 19.64 -2.34 -8.29
CA GLU A 628 20.52 -2.71 -9.42
C GLU A 628 21.15 -1.51 -10.14
N TYR A 629 20.57 -0.31 -10.05
CA TYR A 629 21.12 0.92 -10.64
C TYR A 629 22.35 1.47 -9.88
N PHE A 630 22.65 0.98 -8.68
CA PHE A 630 23.70 1.51 -7.82
C PHE A 630 25.04 0.80 -8.01
N THR A 631 26.04 1.52 -8.50
CA THR A 631 27.41 1.01 -8.69
C THR A 631 28.43 1.51 -7.67
N ASP A 632 28.14 2.59 -6.92
CA ASP A 632 29.07 3.13 -5.92
C ASP A 632 29.03 2.30 -4.62
N PRO A 633 30.16 1.71 -4.17
CA PRO A 633 30.21 0.94 -2.92
C PRO A 633 29.85 1.74 -1.66
N VAL A 634 29.97 3.08 -1.67
CA VAL A 634 29.55 3.94 -0.55
C VAL A 634 28.03 3.97 -0.46
N GLU A 635 27.35 4.17 -1.60
CA GLU A 635 25.90 4.19 -1.69
C GLU A 635 25.32 2.81 -1.39
N GLN A 636 25.87 1.74 -1.98
CA GLN A 636 25.47 0.36 -1.70
C GLN A 636 25.52 0.01 -0.20
N ARG A 637 26.56 0.47 0.52
CA ARG A 637 26.64 0.31 1.99
C ARG A 637 25.56 1.09 2.73
N ALA A 638 25.25 2.31 2.29
CA ALA A 638 24.18 3.12 2.90
C ALA A 638 22.80 2.48 2.69
N LEU A 639 22.51 1.97 1.49
CA LEU A 639 21.26 1.25 1.20
C LEU A 639 21.12 -0.01 2.07
N LEU A 640 22.20 -0.81 2.22
CA LEU A 640 22.19 -1.96 3.15
C LEU A 640 21.99 -1.53 4.60
N GLY A 641 22.57 -0.40 5.03
CA GLY A 641 22.34 0.16 6.36
C GLY A 641 20.87 0.50 6.64
N ILE A 642 20.12 0.94 5.63
CA ILE A 642 18.66 1.13 5.71
C ILE A 642 17.95 -0.21 5.88
N LEU A 643 18.34 -1.24 5.13
CA LEU A 643 17.77 -2.59 5.24
C LEU A 643 18.04 -3.24 6.61
N ASP A 644 19.23 -3.05 7.16
CA ASP A 644 19.60 -3.54 8.49
C ASP A 644 18.88 -2.76 9.60
N ARG A 645 18.73 -1.43 9.48
CA ARG A 645 17.94 -0.62 10.42
C ARG A 645 16.47 -1.05 10.43
N LEU A 646 15.86 -1.20 9.26
CA LEU A 646 14.46 -1.61 9.11
C LEU A 646 14.20 -3.01 9.71
N LYS A 647 15.13 -3.97 9.53
CA LYS A 647 15.09 -5.28 10.18
C LYS A 647 15.25 -5.20 11.71
N ASN A 648 16.30 -4.52 12.18
CA ASN A 648 16.70 -4.57 13.59
C ASN A 648 15.82 -3.70 14.51
N VAL A 649 15.15 -2.68 13.97
CA VAL A 649 14.26 -1.78 14.72
C VAL A 649 12.78 -2.17 14.56
N HIS A 650 12.36 -2.61 13.36
CA HIS A 650 10.94 -2.84 13.03
C HIS A 650 10.60 -4.28 12.62
N GLY A 651 11.51 -5.23 12.85
CA GLY A 651 11.27 -6.67 12.62
C GLY A 651 11.08 -7.07 11.14
N TRP A 652 11.32 -6.17 10.20
CA TRP A 652 10.96 -6.37 8.78
C TRP A 652 11.88 -7.40 8.09
N PRO A 653 11.35 -8.28 7.21
CA PRO A 653 12.10 -9.38 6.60
C PRO A 653 13.03 -8.98 5.43
N THR A 654 13.94 -8.02 5.65
CA THR A 654 14.85 -7.50 4.60
C THR A 654 15.94 -8.47 4.15
N ALA A 655 16.18 -9.57 4.87
CA ALA A 655 17.33 -10.45 4.68
C ALA A 655 17.46 -11.02 3.25
N ARG A 656 16.35 -11.45 2.64
CA ARG A 656 16.35 -11.99 1.26
C ARG A 656 16.69 -10.92 0.22
N ALA A 657 16.19 -9.70 0.42
CA ALA A 657 16.50 -8.56 -0.43
C ALA A 657 17.97 -8.15 -0.30
N ALA A 658 18.50 -8.05 0.92
CA ALA A 658 19.90 -7.71 1.16
C ALA A 658 20.87 -8.73 0.54
N LEU A 659 20.54 -10.03 0.57
CA LEU A 659 21.32 -11.07 -0.10
C LEU A 659 21.25 -10.97 -1.63
N ARG A 660 20.05 -10.71 -2.19
CA ARG A 660 19.85 -10.51 -3.63
C ARG A 660 20.69 -9.34 -4.16
N LEU A 661 20.60 -8.18 -3.52
CA LEU A 661 21.34 -6.98 -3.90
C LEU A 661 22.85 -7.17 -3.82
N LYS A 662 23.36 -7.82 -2.76
CA LYS A 662 24.79 -8.17 -2.66
C LYS A 662 25.27 -9.02 -3.83
N HIS A 663 24.49 -10.03 -4.22
CA HIS A 663 24.80 -10.85 -5.40
C HIS A 663 24.78 -10.04 -6.71
N GLU A 664 23.79 -9.17 -6.89
CA GLU A 664 23.66 -8.31 -8.09
C GLU A 664 24.81 -7.30 -8.23
N TRP A 665 25.27 -6.74 -7.10
CA TRP A 665 26.44 -5.86 -7.01
C TRP A 665 27.79 -6.61 -7.03
N GLY A 666 27.79 -7.95 -7.08
CA GLY A 666 29.02 -8.75 -7.11
C GLY A 666 29.79 -8.80 -5.79
N TRP A 667 29.13 -8.56 -4.65
CA TRP A 667 29.71 -8.76 -3.33
C TRP A 667 29.77 -10.26 -3.02
N THR A 668 30.97 -10.77 -2.75
CA THR A 668 31.28 -12.17 -2.40
C THR A 668 31.00 -12.51 -0.94
#